data_AF-A0A927NH49-F1
#
_entry.id   AF-A0A927NH49-F1
#
_cell.length_a   1.000
_cell.length_b   1.000
_cell.length_c   1.000
_cell.angle_alpha   90.00
_cell.angle_beta   90.00
_cell.angle_gamma   90.00
#
_symmetry.space_group_name_H-M   'P 1'
#
loop_
_entity.id
_entity.type
_entity.pdbx_description
1 polymer ?
#
loop_
_entity_poly.entity_id
_entity_poly.type
_entity_poly.pdbx_seq_one_letter_code
_entity_poly.pdbx_strand_id
1 'polypeptide(L)'
;MIFFWEDAYGEVAKIKKSLYNNIIMTKENEKEAAISVDNDEKAAILEKKQYQKMTQTPIARLIIGLGIPTTLSMMITSLYNLADTAFVSMIGNDAVTAAVGNLLALMSIIQAIGFTYGMGSGALVSRLLGKRDRAGADRVASSSFFIALVSGILIAALSFIFLTPLLKLFGSIEENVLQYSKEYAVYILISAPFMCMSFVLNNVLRAEGKAVLSMVGLVVGAVINVALDPLLIFTAGMGISGAGLATCISQIISFCVLLAMFLSGKTVVRLKVRSISRSFKVYKDVIVTGFPSFCRQVLASLCAVFLNHAAHTHGGESAQAAFSVVQKVFMLAFSLSLGIGQGYQPVLGYNYSAKRYDRVKKAYLFTLGFSTLLMIAFAGICAIIAPNLMQWFSLSPTATEIGTMALRLQCLSMALLPLNFMAGLSYQVVGSKTIASLLSITRQGLFYIPSILLLPRLWGILGVEACQTVSDALSFLFAIPFTILFFSNLKGEETSRGWSYTIVGIVYAFAVAVGWVTYYFLPFDFWLNLLIADVAATIVTFAFSVVFKNASVYDPYWSVQPIVILIAFIIGKPITATRLLPLIAVCLWGIRLTANWAYTFHGLHHQDWRYTQLKEQSGKWYPLVNFFGIHLVPTLVVYACTLPAVYVMQYGGEFNAGAIVFFILSLLAVALQGTADVQMHKFRKNRTGNFIRKGLWKYSRHPNYLGEILMWWGVALAAVCVMPTRWWLLAGAVANTLLFVCISIPLAEKRQSRKEGYERYKQETRALLPIKKRIK
;
A
#
# COMPACT_ATOMS: atom_id res chain seq x y z
N MET A 1 -36.67 -37.29 -77.03
CA MET A 1 -36.69 -38.21 -75.87
C MET A 1 -35.36 -38.28 -75.13
N ILE A 2 -34.21 -38.30 -75.81
CA ILE A 2 -32.88 -38.44 -75.17
C ILE A 2 -32.49 -37.21 -74.31
N PHE A 3 -32.78 -35.99 -74.76
CA PHE A 3 -32.54 -34.75 -74.00
C PHE A 3 -33.31 -34.63 -72.67
N PHE A 4 -34.49 -35.23 -72.56
CA PHE A 4 -35.30 -35.18 -71.32
C PHE A 4 -34.76 -36.11 -70.23
N TRP A 5 -34.01 -37.15 -70.61
CA TRP A 5 -33.43 -38.12 -69.68
C TRP A 5 -32.10 -37.65 -69.09
N GLU A 6 -31.30 -36.86 -69.83
CA GLU A 6 -30.05 -36.27 -69.31
C GLU A 6 -30.31 -35.20 -68.24
N ASP A 7 -31.30 -34.32 -68.43
CA ASP A 7 -31.67 -33.30 -67.44
C ASP A 7 -32.24 -33.91 -66.16
N ALA A 8 -33.08 -34.95 -66.29
CA ALA A 8 -33.62 -35.67 -65.14
C ALA A 8 -32.51 -36.41 -64.35
N TYR A 9 -31.53 -37.00 -65.03
CA TYR A 9 -30.38 -37.64 -64.37
C TYR A 9 -29.48 -36.61 -63.66
N GLY A 10 -29.28 -35.43 -64.25
CA GLY A 10 -28.51 -34.34 -63.67
C GLY A 10 -29.16 -33.77 -62.39
N GLU A 11 -30.48 -33.59 -62.39
CA GLU A 11 -31.27 -33.18 -61.22
C GLU A 11 -31.20 -34.23 -60.09
N VAL A 12 -31.40 -35.51 -60.41
CA VAL A 12 -31.32 -36.60 -59.42
C VAL A 12 -29.92 -36.74 -58.84
N ALA A 13 -28.87 -36.54 -59.64
CA ALA A 13 -27.48 -36.54 -59.16
C ALA A 13 -27.18 -35.37 -58.21
N LYS A 14 -27.72 -34.17 -58.49
CA LYS A 14 -27.61 -33.00 -57.59
C LYS A 14 -28.32 -33.25 -56.26
N ILE A 15 -29.52 -33.81 -56.29
CA ILE A 15 -30.30 -34.16 -55.08
C ILE A 15 -29.56 -35.22 -54.25
N LYS A 16 -29.02 -36.28 -54.88
CA LYS A 16 -28.21 -37.30 -54.21
C LYS A 16 -26.97 -36.71 -53.54
N LYS A 17 -26.27 -35.80 -54.21
CA LYS A 17 -25.07 -35.13 -53.68
C LYS A 17 -25.42 -34.20 -52.51
N SER A 18 -26.53 -33.48 -52.59
CA SER A 18 -27.05 -32.63 -51.51
C SER A 18 -27.42 -33.46 -50.26
N LEU A 19 -28.17 -34.56 -50.45
CA LEU A 19 -28.52 -35.49 -49.36
C LEU A 19 -27.29 -36.11 -48.72
N TYR A 20 -26.32 -36.55 -49.52
CA TYR A 20 -25.07 -37.12 -49.03
C TYR A 20 -24.25 -36.13 -48.20
N ASN A 21 -24.10 -34.89 -48.68
CA ASN A 21 -23.41 -33.83 -47.94
C ASN A 21 -24.13 -33.46 -46.64
N ASN A 22 -25.47 -33.40 -46.65
CA ASN A 22 -26.25 -33.16 -45.44
C ASN A 22 -26.05 -34.28 -44.42
N ILE A 23 -26.09 -35.55 -44.82
CA ILE A 23 -25.88 -36.69 -43.91
C ILE A 23 -24.47 -36.66 -43.28
N ILE A 24 -23.44 -36.30 -44.05
CA ILE A 24 -22.07 -36.14 -43.53
C ILE A 24 -22.01 -35.00 -42.50
N MET A 25 -22.54 -33.82 -42.85
CA MET A 25 -22.61 -32.67 -41.95
C MET A 25 -23.35 -32.99 -40.64
N THR A 26 -24.46 -33.72 -40.69
CA THR A 26 -25.20 -34.12 -39.48
C THR A 26 -24.39 -35.07 -38.62
N LYS A 27 -23.71 -36.07 -39.22
CA LYS A 27 -22.83 -37.00 -38.49
C LYS A 27 -21.61 -36.31 -37.88
N GLU A 28 -21.03 -35.33 -38.58
CA GLU A 28 -19.93 -34.51 -38.04
C GLU A 28 -20.40 -33.65 -36.86
N ASN A 29 -21.56 -32.99 -36.99
CA ASN A 29 -22.17 -32.21 -35.90
C ASN A 29 -22.51 -33.08 -34.68
N GLU A 30 -23.03 -34.30 -34.88
CA GLU A 30 -23.30 -35.25 -33.80
C GLU A 30 -22.01 -35.71 -33.10
N LYS A 31 -20.95 -35.94 -33.86
CA LYS A 31 -19.63 -36.34 -33.34
C LYS A 31 -18.98 -35.20 -32.56
N GLU A 32 -19.05 -33.97 -33.06
CA GLU A 32 -18.61 -32.77 -32.35
C GLU A 32 -19.42 -32.54 -31.07
N ALA A 33 -20.75 -32.73 -31.12
CA ALA A 33 -21.61 -32.63 -29.95
C ALA A 33 -21.23 -33.67 -28.89
N ALA A 34 -21.01 -34.94 -29.27
CA ALA A 34 -20.58 -35.99 -28.35
C ALA A 34 -19.21 -35.70 -27.71
N ILE A 35 -18.24 -35.21 -28.49
CA ILE A 35 -16.92 -34.79 -27.99
C ILE A 35 -17.04 -33.58 -27.05
N SER A 36 -17.96 -32.66 -27.32
CA SER A 36 -18.19 -31.48 -26.48
C SER A 36 -18.77 -31.87 -25.11
N VAL A 37 -19.71 -32.82 -25.07
CA VAL A 37 -20.33 -33.34 -23.84
C VAL A 37 -19.30 -34.04 -22.96
N ASP A 38 -18.48 -34.94 -23.53
CA ASP A 38 -17.40 -35.64 -22.80
C ASP A 38 -16.35 -34.64 -22.23
N ASN A 39 -16.02 -33.60 -22.99
CA ASN A 39 -15.08 -32.56 -22.54
C ASN A 39 -15.64 -31.66 -21.43
N ASP A 40 -16.95 -31.44 -21.38
CA ASP A 40 -17.57 -30.66 -20.33
C ASP A 40 -17.80 -31.48 -19.06
N GLU A 41 -18.10 -32.77 -19.19
CA GLU A 41 -18.17 -33.71 -18.06
C GLU A 41 -16.80 -33.88 -17.38
N LYS A 42 -15.74 -34.14 -18.16
CA LYS A 42 -14.36 -34.20 -17.64
C LYS A 42 -13.96 -32.92 -16.91
N ALA A 43 -14.39 -31.76 -17.42
CA ALA A 43 -14.08 -30.48 -16.80
C ALA A 43 -14.86 -30.25 -15.50
N ALA A 44 -16.12 -30.69 -15.42
CA ALA A 44 -16.90 -30.64 -14.18
C ALA A 44 -16.30 -31.55 -13.10
N ILE A 45 -15.83 -32.75 -13.47
CA ILE A 45 -15.13 -33.67 -12.56
C ILE A 45 -13.83 -33.03 -12.05
N LEU A 46 -13.04 -32.42 -12.95
CA LEU A 46 -11.81 -31.74 -12.60
C LEU A 46 -12.06 -30.57 -11.64
N GLU A 47 -13.07 -29.75 -11.92
CA GLU A 47 -13.47 -28.63 -11.06
C GLU A 47 -13.87 -29.12 -9.66
N LYS A 48 -14.70 -30.17 -9.58
CA LYS A 48 -15.13 -30.76 -8.30
C LYS A 48 -13.94 -31.28 -7.50
N LYS A 49 -13.04 -32.03 -8.15
CA LYS A 49 -11.80 -32.54 -7.51
C LYS A 49 -10.93 -31.39 -7.00
N GLN A 50 -10.77 -30.34 -7.80
CA GLN A 50 -9.94 -29.19 -7.42
C GLN A 50 -10.57 -28.41 -6.25
N TYR A 51 -11.87 -28.15 -6.30
CA TYR A 51 -12.60 -27.51 -5.20
C TYR A 51 -12.47 -28.30 -3.90
N GLN A 52 -12.63 -29.63 -3.95
CA GLN A 52 -12.48 -30.51 -2.79
C GLN A 52 -11.05 -30.45 -2.24
N LYS A 53 -10.03 -30.55 -3.10
CA LYS A 53 -8.61 -30.39 -2.72
C LYS A 53 -8.38 -29.07 -1.97
N MET A 54 -8.83 -27.95 -2.51
CA MET A 54 -8.58 -26.62 -1.92
C MET A 54 -9.34 -26.35 -0.60
N THR A 55 -10.51 -26.97 -0.42
CA THR A 55 -11.39 -26.71 0.73
C THR A 55 -11.39 -27.79 1.81
N GLN A 56 -10.86 -28.98 1.53
CA GLN A 56 -10.91 -30.14 2.44
C GLN A 56 -9.53 -30.65 2.86
N THR A 57 -8.51 -30.63 1.99
CA THR A 57 -7.16 -31.12 2.31
C THR A 57 -6.62 -30.46 3.60
N PRO A 58 -5.91 -31.18 4.49
CA PRO A 58 -5.32 -30.58 5.68
C PRO A 58 -4.46 -29.36 5.34
N ILE A 59 -4.63 -28.28 6.11
CA ILE A 59 -4.06 -26.95 5.81
C ILE A 59 -2.54 -26.99 5.65
N ALA A 60 -1.83 -27.68 6.56
CA ALA A 60 -0.37 -27.81 6.49
C ALA A 60 0.09 -28.46 5.18
N ARG A 61 -0.49 -29.62 4.83
CA ARG A 61 -0.18 -30.35 3.59
C ARG A 61 -0.49 -29.53 2.35
N LEU A 62 -1.60 -28.77 2.37
CA LEU A 62 -2.02 -27.94 1.25
C LEU A 62 -1.08 -26.74 1.06
N ILE A 63 -0.73 -26.04 2.14
CA ILE A 63 0.18 -24.88 2.07
C ILE A 63 1.59 -25.32 1.68
N ILE A 64 2.11 -26.42 2.24
CA ILE A 64 3.44 -26.93 1.87
C ILE A 64 3.47 -27.35 0.39
N GLY A 65 2.45 -28.10 -0.06
CA GLY A 65 2.37 -28.58 -1.44
C GLY A 65 2.16 -27.47 -2.49
N LEU A 66 1.74 -26.27 -2.09
CA LEU A 66 1.63 -25.11 -2.98
C LEU A 66 2.78 -24.12 -2.78
N GLY A 67 3.22 -23.93 -1.55
CA GLY A 67 4.25 -22.99 -1.13
C GLY A 67 5.64 -23.39 -1.59
N ILE A 68 6.08 -24.63 -1.33
CA ILE A 68 7.43 -25.07 -1.70
C ILE A 68 7.70 -24.95 -3.21
N PRO A 69 6.84 -25.47 -4.12
CA PRO A 69 7.07 -25.30 -5.56
C PRO A 69 7.09 -23.81 -5.98
N THR A 70 6.28 -22.98 -5.31
CA THR A 70 6.25 -21.55 -5.59
C THR A 70 7.52 -20.85 -5.11
N THR A 71 8.02 -21.19 -3.92
CA THR A 71 9.31 -20.72 -3.40
C THR A 71 10.47 -21.12 -4.31
N LEU A 72 10.53 -22.39 -4.73
CA LEU A 72 11.56 -22.84 -5.69
C LEU A 72 11.51 -22.05 -6.99
N SER A 73 10.31 -21.78 -7.53
CA SER A 73 10.16 -20.95 -8.72
C SER A 73 10.71 -19.52 -8.53
N MET A 74 10.48 -18.89 -7.39
CA MET A 74 10.97 -17.54 -7.09
C MET A 74 12.48 -17.51 -6.83
N MET A 75 13.02 -18.54 -6.17
CA MET A 75 14.45 -18.70 -5.93
C MET A 75 15.22 -18.95 -7.23
N ILE A 76 14.74 -19.86 -8.08
CA ILE A 76 15.36 -20.12 -9.39
C ILE A 76 15.35 -18.84 -10.24
N THR A 77 14.26 -18.07 -10.17
CA THR A 77 14.19 -16.76 -10.84
C THR A 77 15.27 -15.79 -10.35
N SER A 78 15.53 -15.79 -9.05
CA SER A 78 16.58 -14.97 -8.45
C SER A 78 17.98 -15.44 -8.81
N LEU A 79 18.19 -16.76 -8.92
CA LEU A 79 19.49 -17.37 -9.21
C LEU A 79 19.91 -17.18 -10.67
N TYR A 80 19.00 -17.29 -11.64
CA TYR A 80 19.40 -17.06 -13.04
C TYR A 80 19.74 -15.59 -13.29
N ASN A 81 19.04 -14.63 -12.66
CA ASN A 81 19.40 -13.21 -12.76
C ASN A 81 20.84 -12.95 -12.27
N LEU A 82 21.30 -13.71 -11.26
CA LEU A 82 22.69 -13.66 -10.80
C LEU A 82 23.65 -14.27 -11.84
N ALA A 83 23.29 -15.39 -12.45
CA ALA A 83 24.08 -16.04 -13.49
C ALA A 83 24.22 -15.15 -14.74
N ASP A 84 23.13 -14.55 -15.22
CA ASP A 84 23.12 -13.63 -16.38
C ASP A 84 24.07 -12.45 -16.12
N THR A 85 23.96 -11.81 -14.96
CA THR A 85 24.88 -10.72 -14.57
C THR A 85 26.33 -11.20 -14.50
N ALA A 86 26.58 -12.42 -14.02
CA ALA A 86 27.91 -12.99 -13.91
C ALA A 86 28.54 -13.25 -15.30
N PHE A 87 27.81 -13.87 -16.23
CA PHE A 87 28.29 -14.10 -17.59
C PHE A 87 28.56 -12.80 -18.35
N VAL A 88 27.70 -11.80 -18.20
CA VAL A 88 27.93 -10.47 -18.77
C VAL A 88 29.20 -9.84 -18.20
N SER A 89 29.42 -9.94 -16.87
CA SER A 89 30.63 -9.38 -16.25
C SER A 89 31.93 -10.04 -16.74
N MET A 90 31.87 -11.32 -17.13
CA MET A 90 33.00 -12.06 -17.69
C MET A 90 33.40 -11.61 -19.11
N ILE A 91 32.62 -10.76 -19.78
CA ILE A 91 33.01 -10.12 -21.05
C ILE A 91 34.23 -9.19 -20.85
N GLY A 92 34.46 -8.68 -19.64
CA GLY A 92 35.61 -7.84 -19.32
C GLY A 92 35.53 -6.42 -19.86
N ASN A 93 34.31 -5.90 -20.10
CA ASN A 93 34.07 -4.55 -20.59
C ASN A 93 33.12 -3.80 -19.63
N ASP A 94 33.63 -2.74 -19.01
CA ASP A 94 32.89 -1.94 -18.01
C ASP A 94 31.64 -1.28 -18.61
N ALA A 95 31.71 -0.84 -19.86
CA ALA A 95 30.58 -0.22 -20.55
C ALA A 95 29.45 -1.24 -20.82
N VAL A 96 29.80 -2.49 -21.10
CA VAL A 96 28.82 -3.60 -21.25
C VAL A 96 28.15 -3.91 -19.92
N THR A 97 28.91 -3.96 -18.83
CA THR A 97 28.38 -4.21 -17.48
C THR A 97 27.45 -3.08 -17.03
N ALA A 98 27.86 -1.82 -17.25
CA ALA A 98 27.03 -0.65 -16.98
C ALA A 98 25.73 -0.65 -17.81
N ALA A 99 25.81 -1.04 -19.09
CA ALA A 99 24.65 -1.12 -19.97
C ALA A 99 23.59 -2.10 -19.45
N VAL A 100 23.99 -3.32 -19.06
CA VAL A 100 23.08 -4.33 -18.49
C VAL A 100 22.50 -3.84 -17.15
N GLY A 101 23.33 -3.23 -16.29
CA GLY A 101 22.88 -2.64 -15.03
C GLY A 101 21.76 -1.60 -15.21
N ASN A 102 21.91 -0.69 -16.17
CA ASN A 102 20.90 0.32 -16.50
C ASN A 102 19.59 -0.31 -17.01
N LEU A 103 19.69 -1.39 -17.79
CA LEU A 103 18.55 -2.09 -18.39
C LEU A 103 17.74 -2.93 -17.39
N LEU A 104 18.27 -3.24 -16.21
CA LEU A 104 17.50 -3.85 -15.12
C LEU A 104 16.28 -2.99 -14.72
N ALA A 105 16.37 -1.67 -14.86
CA ALA A 105 15.24 -0.77 -14.63
C ALA A 105 14.11 -0.99 -15.65
N LEU A 106 14.45 -1.11 -16.93
CA LEU A 106 13.49 -1.41 -17.99
C LEU A 106 12.80 -2.75 -17.75
N MET A 107 13.59 -3.80 -17.44
CA MET A 107 13.04 -5.12 -17.12
C MET A 107 12.12 -5.07 -15.90
N SER A 108 12.50 -4.33 -14.85
CA SER A 108 11.69 -4.16 -13.63
C SER A 108 10.33 -3.51 -13.91
N ILE A 109 10.25 -2.55 -14.83
CA ILE A 109 8.98 -1.93 -15.23
C ILE A 109 8.07 -2.95 -15.94
N ILE A 110 8.62 -3.70 -16.90
CA ILE A 110 7.85 -4.73 -17.60
C ILE A 110 7.35 -5.79 -16.62
N GLN A 111 8.21 -6.23 -15.69
CA GLN A 111 7.83 -7.15 -14.61
C GLN A 111 6.75 -6.57 -13.70
N ALA A 112 6.86 -5.30 -13.29
CA ALA A 112 5.86 -4.65 -12.44
C ALA A 112 4.46 -4.68 -13.07
N ILE A 113 4.38 -4.45 -14.37
CA ILE A 113 3.13 -4.49 -15.14
C ILE A 113 2.62 -5.94 -15.26
N GLY A 114 3.49 -6.89 -15.62
CA GLY A 114 3.15 -8.31 -15.67
C GLY A 114 2.63 -8.85 -14.33
N PHE A 115 3.30 -8.52 -13.22
CA PHE A 115 2.87 -8.87 -11.86
C PHE A 115 1.56 -8.21 -11.46
N THR A 116 1.27 -7.00 -11.94
CA THR A 116 -0.03 -6.35 -11.71
C THR A 116 -1.15 -7.21 -12.27
N TYR A 117 -1.06 -7.58 -13.55
CA TYR A 117 -2.09 -8.43 -14.17
C TYR A 117 -2.11 -9.83 -13.58
N GLY A 118 -0.95 -10.44 -13.32
CA GLY A 118 -0.85 -11.78 -12.76
C GLY A 118 -1.40 -11.90 -11.34
N MET A 119 -0.94 -11.05 -10.41
CA MET A 119 -1.42 -11.09 -9.03
C MET A 119 -2.90 -10.70 -8.94
N GLY A 120 -3.32 -9.69 -9.73
CA GLY A 120 -4.71 -9.26 -9.80
C GLY A 120 -5.64 -10.37 -10.31
N SER A 121 -5.28 -11.02 -11.41
CA SER A 121 -6.07 -12.11 -11.98
C SER A 121 -6.06 -13.34 -11.07
N GLY A 122 -4.92 -13.74 -10.52
CA GLY A 122 -4.82 -14.91 -9.64
C GLY A 122 -5.63 -14.79 -8.35
N ALA A 123 -5.68 -13.59 -7.75
CA ALA A 123 -6.51 -13.33 -6.58
C ALA A 123 -8.02 -13.41 -6.91
N LEU A 124 -8.43 -12.88 -8.06
CA LEU A 124 -9.83 -12.93 -8.51
C LEU A 124 -10.24 -14.33 -8.94
N VAL A 125 -9.40 -15.05 -9.69
CA VAL A 125 -9.63 -16.42 -10.14
C VAL A 125 -9.80 -17.37 -8.95
N SER A 126 -8.91 -17.31 -7.96
CA SER A 126 -9.03 -18.18 -6.77
C SER A 126 -10.32 -17.93 -5.99
N ARG A 127 -10.81 -16.69 -5.95
CA ARG A 127 -12.11 -16.36 -5.36
C ARG A 127 -13.28 -16.89 -6.17
N LEU A 128 -13.26 -16.70 -7.49
CA LEU A 128 -14.33 -17.14 -8.38
C LEU A 128 -14.45 -18.67 -8.38
N LEU A 129 -13.33 -19.39 -8.43
CA LEU A 129 -13.30 -20.84 -8.27
C LEU A 129 -13.78 -21.28 -6.87
N GLY A 130 -13.45 -20.52 -5.82
CA GLY A 130 -14.01 -20.70 -4.48
C GLY A 130 -15.53 -20.51 -4.38
N LYS A 131 -16.12 -19.74 -5.30
CA LYS A 131 -17.58 -19.60 -5.45
C LYS A 131 -18.20 -20.61 -6.42
N ARG A 132 -17.39 -21.47 -7.03
CA ARG A 132 -17.78 -22.34 -8.16
C ARG A 132 -18.30 -21.56 -9.37
N ASP A 133 -17.78 -20.35 -9.57
CA ASP A 133 -18.05 -19.52 -10.75
C ASP A 133 -16.89 -19.67 -11.75
N ARG A 134 -16.87 -20.81 -12.43
CA ARG A 134 -15.85 -21.10 -13.45
C ARG A 134 -15.94 -20.16 -14.66
N ALA A 135 -17.14 -19.81 -15.10
CA ALA A 135 -17.32 -18.90 -16.23
C ALA A 135 -16.75 -17.50 -15.92
N GLY A 136 -16.95 -17.02 -14.70
CA GLY A 136 -16.29 -15.81 -14.19
C GLY A 136 -14.77 -15.95 -14.18
N ALA A 137 -14.24 -17.09 -13.72
CA ALA A 137 -12.80 -17.34 -13.69
C ALA A 137 -12.18 -17.34 -15.10
N ASP A 138 -12.80 -18.02 -16.07
CA ASP A 138 -12.42 -18.02 -17.49
C ASP A 138 -12.40 -16.60 -18.07
N ARG A 139 -13.42 -15.81 -17.72
CA ARG A 139 -13.54 -14.42 -18.16
C ARG A 139 -12.41 -13.55 -17.61
N VAL A 140 -12.11 -13.64 -16.32
CA VAL A 140 -11.02 -12.89 -15.70
C VAL A 140 -9.67 -13.31 -16.28
N ALA A 141 -9.39 -14.61 -16.32
CA ALA A 141 -8.11 -15.12 -16.83
C ALA A 141 -7.87 -14.75 -18.30
N SER A 142 -8.88 -14.93 -19.16
CA SER A 142 -8.78 -14.56 -20.58
C SER A 142 -8.60 -13.05 -20.74
N SER A 143 -9.40 -12.24 -20.05
CA SER A 143 -9.29 -10.77 -20.13
C SER A 143 -7.92 -10.27 -19.66
N SER A 144 -7.39 -10.86 -18.57
CA SER A 144 -6.06 -10.55 -18.03
C SER A 144 -4.93 -10.97 -18.97
N PHE A 145 -5.06 -12.11 -19.64
CA PHE A 145 -4.08 -12.60 -20.61
C PHE A 145 -3.98 -11.64 -21.81
N PHE A 146 -5.12 -11.27 -22.41
CA PHE A 146 -5.14 -10.39 -23.58
C PHE A 146 -4.77 -8.94 -23.25
N ILE A 147 -5.16 -8.40 -22.08
CA ILE A 147 -4.69 -7.06 -21.70
C ILE A 147 -3.19 -7.03 -21.39
N ALA A 148 -2.63 -8.12 -20.85
CA ALA A 148 -1.19 -8.23 -20.64
C ALA A 148 -0.42 -8.28 -21.98
N LEU A 149 -0.94 -8.98 -22.99
CA LEU A 149 -0.42 -8.95 -24.36
C LEU A 149 -0.42 -7.52 -24.93
N VAL A 150 -1.58 -6.85 -24.90
CA VAL A 150 -1.71 -5.47 -25.41
C VAL A 150 -0.78 -4.51 -24.68
N SER A 151 -0.69 -4.63 -23.36
CA SER A 151 0.19 -3.77 -22.55
C SER A 151 1.66 -4.03 -22.86
N GLY A 152 2.07 -5.29 -23.01
CA GLY A 152 3.44 -5.62 -23.39
C GLY A 152 3.82 -5.12 -24.78
N ILE A 153 2.91 -5.23 -25.76
CA ILE A 153 3.11 -4.65 -27.11
C ILE A 153 3.22 -3.14 -27.02
N LEU A 154 2.34 -2.48 -26.26
CA LEU A 154 2.36 -1.03 -26.11
C LEU A 154 3.67 -0.55 -25.46
N ILE A 155 4.15 -1.23 -24.42
CA ILE A 155 5.44 -0.93 -23.78
C ILE A 155 6.57 -1.10 -24.78
N ALA A 156 6.60 -2.20 -25.53
CA ALA A 156 7.61 -2.44 -26.55
C ALA A 156 7.60 -1.34 -27.62
N ALA A 157 6.43 -1.04 -28.19
CA ALA A 157 6.26 -0.02 -29.23
C ALA A 157 6.68 1.37 -28.74
N LEU A 158 6.21 1.82 -27.58
CA LEU A 158 6.59 3.11 -27.01
C LEU A 158 8.09 3.16 -26.69
N SER A 159 8.65 2.08 -26.16
CA SER A 159 10.08 2.00 -25.85
C SER A 159 10.93 2.00 -27.11
N PHE A 160 10.49 1.40 -28.22
CA PHE A 160 11.19 1.48 -29.50
C PHE A 160 11.13 2.89 -30.10
N ILE A 161 9.97 3.55 -30.06
CA ILE A 161 9.81 4.93 -30.56
C ILE A 161 10.71 5.90 -29.79
N PHE A 162 10.80 5.75 -28.47
CA PHE A 162 11.58 6.62 -27.58
C PHE A 162 12.85 5.95 -27.05
N LEU A 163 13.46 5.02 -27.80
CA LEU A 163 14.53 4.16 -27.29
C LEU A 163 15.70 4.97 -26.73
N THR A 164 16.25 5.90 -27.51
CA THR A 164 17.41 6.68 -27.06
C THR A 164 17.10 7.58 -25.85
N PRO A 165 16.02 8.40 -25.85
CA PRO A 165 15.62 9.14 -24.65
C PRO A 165 15.38 8.26 -23.43
N LEU A 166 14.77 7.09 -23.61
CA LEU A 166 14.47 6.15 -22.53
C LEU A 166 15.75 5.55 -21.93
N LEU A 167 16.70 5.13 -22.76
CA LEU A 167 17.97 4.57 -22.29
C LEU A 167 18.83 5.62 -21.57
N LYS A 168 18.81 6.86 -22.05
CA LYS A 168 19.45 8.00 -21.36
C LYS A 168 18.78 8.26 -20.00
N LEU A 169 17.45 8.18 -19.92
CA LEU A 169 16.71 8.30 -18.66
C LEU A 169 17.11 7.21 -17.64
N PHE A 170 17.42 5.99 -18.11
CA PHE A 170 17.91 4.90 -17.26
C PHE A 170 19.42 4.96 -16.95
N GLY A 171 20.11 6.04 -17.31
CA GLY A 171 21.50 6.27 -16.94
C GLY A 171 22.53 5.94 -18.03
N SER A 172 22.09 5.58 -19.24
CA SER A 172 23.01 5.30 -20.38
C SER A 172 23.39 6.61 -21.08
N ILE A 173 24.13 7.46 -20.38
CA ILE A 173 24.46 8.82 -20.82
C ILE A 173 25.67 8.80 -21.77
N GLU A 174 26.68 7.98 -21.47
CA GLU A 174 27.87 7.81 -22.31
C GLU A 174 27.55 7.05 -23.61
N GLU A 175 28.16 7.44 -24.72
CA GLU A 175 27.78 6.94 -26.06
C GLU A 175 28.11 5.45 -26.25
N ASN A 176 29.23 4.97 -25.69
CA ASN A 176 29.62 3.56 -25.68
C ASN A 176 28.61 2.70 -24.89
N VAL A 177 28.24 3.13 -23.68
CA VAL A 177 27.23 2.46 -22.84
C VAL A 177 25.88 2.47 -23.53
N LEU A 178 25.49 3.61 -24.10
CA LEU A 178 24.23 3.76 -24.83
C LEU A 178 24.14 2.81 -26.02
N GLN A 179 25.22 2.62 -26.77
CA GLN A 179 25.25 1.70 -27.91
C GLN A 179 25.03 0.24 -27.45
N TYR A 180 25.75 -0.22 -26.42
CA TYR A 180 25.53 -1.55 -25.83
C TYR A 180 24.13 -1.69 -25.24
N SER A 181 23.60 -0.65 -24.59
CA SER A 181 22.23 -0.66 -24.08
C SER A 181 21.20 -0.79 -25.20
N LYS A 182 21.39 -0.17 -26.37
CA LYS A 182 20.50 -0.34 -27.52
C LYS A 182 20.50 -1.79 -28.00
N GLU A 183 21.68 -2.39 -28.15
CA GLU A 183 21.85 -3.78 -28.60
C GLU A 183 21.12 -4.77 -27.70
N TYR A 184 21.27 -4.65 -26.37
CA TYR A 184 20.58 -5.51 -25.42
C TYR A 184 19.07 -5.20 -25.34
N ALA A 185 18.68 -3.92 -25.33
CA ALA A 185 17.29 -3.49 -25.17
C ALA A 185 16.35 -4.06 -26.24
N VAL A 186 16.81 -4.15 -27.48
CA VAL A 186 16.00 -4.67 -28.61
C VAL A 186 15.42 -6.05 -28.27
N TYR A 187 16.26 -6.97 -27.79
CA TYR A 187 15.83 -8.33 -27.45
C TYR A 187 14.87 -8.37 -26.25
N ILE A 188 15.14 -7.55 -25.23
CA ILE A 188 14.26 -7.43 -24.06
C ILE A 188 12.88 -6.90 -24.45
N LEU A 189 12.82 -5.87 -25.28
CA LEU A 189 11.57 -5.27 -25.74
C LEU A 189 10.75 -6.24 -26.61
N ILE A 190 11.39 -7.03 -27.47
CA ILE A 190 10.73 -8.12 -28.21
C ILE A 190 10.12 -9.15 -27.26
N SER A 191 10.80 -9.46 -26.16
CA SER A 191 10.31 -10.42 -25.17
C SER A 191 9.17 -9.89 -24.27
N ALA A 192 8.98 -8.56 -24.20
CA ALA A 192 8.09 -7.91 -23.24
C ALA A 192 6.63 -8.42 -23.25
N PRO A 193 5.97 -8.63 -24.42
CA PRO A 193 4.62 -9.19 -24.47
C PRO A 193 4.54 -10.60 -23.90
N PHE A 194 5.52 -11.45 -24.22
CA PHE A 194 5.60 -12.83 -23.76
C PHE A 194 5.84 -12.89 -22.26
N MET A 195 6.73 -12.05 -21.74
CA MET A 195 6.99 -11.96 -20.31
C MET A 195 5.73 -11.54 -19.53
N CYS A 196 5.02 -10.50 -19.99
CA CYS A 196 3.75 -10.06 -19.39
C CYS A 196 2.69 -11.17 -19.37
N MET A 197 2.51 -11.89 -20.48
CA MET A 197 1.58 -13.02 -20.56
C MET A 197 2.00 -14.17 -19.65
N SER A 198 3.29 -14.51 -19.59
CA SER A 198 3.83 -15.55 -18.71
C SER A 198 3.51 -15.29 -17.24
N PHE A 199 3.61 -14.05 -16.77
CA PHE A 199 3.20 -13.70 -15.41
C PHE A 199 1.71 -13.96 -15.15
N VAL A 200 0.83 -13.69 -16.12
CA VAL A 200 -0.60 -14.01 -15.99
C VAL A 200 -0.81 -15.51 -15.92
N LEU A 201 -0.27 -16.27 -16.89
CA LEU A 201 -0.42 -17.73 -16.96
C LEU A 201 0.09 -18.41 -15.68
N ASN A 202 1.28 -18.02 -15.23
CA ASN A 202 1.89 -18.54 -14.01
C ASN A 202 1.01 -18.31 -12.78
N ASN A 203 0.48 -17.08 -12.62
CA ASN A 203 -0.38 -16.76 -11.49
C ASN A 203 -1.75 -17.44 -11.55
N VAL A 204 -2.34 -17.63 -12.73
CA VAL A 204 -3.61 -18.36 -12.88
C VAL A 204 -3.44 -19.85 -12.56
N LEU A 205 -2.34 -20.48 -12.98
CA LEU A 205 -2.04 -21.88 -12.60
C LEU A 205 -1.89 -22.02 -11.08
N ARG A 206 -1.22 -21.07 -10.42
CA ARG A 206 -1.13 -21.03 -8.95
C ARG A 206 -2.49 -20.82 -8.30
N ALA A 207 -3.30 -19.91 -8.85
CA ALA A 207 -4.65 -19.63 -8.37
C ALA A 207 -5.56 -20.87 -8.44
N GLU A 208 -5.38 -21.73 -9.44
CA GLU A 208 -6.06 -23.02 -9.51
C GLU A 208 -5.57 -24.02 -8.46
N GLY A 209 -4.35 -23.89 -7.94
CA GLY A 209 -3.71 -24.88 -7.07
C GLY A 209 -2.79 -25.85 -7.81
N LYS A 210 -2.28 -25.45 -8.98
CA LYS A 210 -1.32 -26.19 -9.82
C LYS A 210 0.11 -25.62 -9.74
N ALA A 211 0.59 -25.42 -8.52
CA ALA A 211 1.89 -24.78 -8.25
C ALA A 211 3.10 -25.47 -8.93
N VAL A 212 3.07 -26.81 -9.06
CA VAL A 212 4.15 -27.54 -9.75
C VAL A 212 4.16 -27.22 -11.24
N LEU A 213 2.99 -27.17 -11.90
CA LEU A 213 2.91 -26.81 -13.31
C LEU A 213 3.37 -25.36 -13.53
N SER A 214 2.96 -24.44 -12.67
CA SER A 214 3.43 -23.05 -12.75
C SER A 214 4.94 -22.94 -12.59
N MET A 215 5.53 -23.74 -11.68
CA MET A 215 6.97 -23.76 -11.44
C MET A 215 7.73 -24.25 -12.67
N VAL A 216 7.32 -25.38 -13.26
CA VAL A 216 7.98 -25.97 -14.45
C VAL A 216 8.12 -24.95 -15.58
N GLY A 217 7.07 -24.16 -15.84
CA GLY A 217 7.12 -23.16 -16.92
C GLY A 217 8.20 -22.09 -16.74
N LEU A 218 8.42 -21.60 -15.52
CA LEU A 218 9.46 -20.60 -15.25
C LEU A 218 10.86 -21.23 -15.10
N VAL A 219 10.95 -22.43 -14.52
CA VAL A 219 12.22 -23.12 -14.33
C VAL A 219 12.83 -23.54 -15.66
N VAL A 220 12.03 -24.02 -16.61
CA VAL A 220 12.52 -24.37 -17.95
C VAL A 220 13.17 -23.17 -18.63
N GLY A 221 12.52 -22.00 -18.59
CA GLY A 221 13.13 -20.78 -19.13
C GLY A 221 14.42 -20.38 -18.43
N ALA A 222 14.44 -20.40 -17.10
CA ALA A 222 15.63 -20.07 -16.33
C ALA A 222 16.82 -20.97 -16.67
N VAL A 223 16.60 -22.29 -16.76
CA VAL A 223 17.65 -23.24 -17.12
C VAL A 223 18.14 -23.03 -18.56
N ILE A 224 17.21 -22.77 -19.50
CA ILE A 224 17.56 -22.46 -20.89
C ILE A 224 18.37 -21.17 -20.97
N ASN A 225 18.02 -20.14 -20.18
CA ASN A 225 18.76 -18.89 -20.16
C ASN A 225 20.20 -19.10 -19.69
N VAL A 226 20.39 -19.76 -18.53
CA VAL A 226 21.72 -20.07 -17.99
C VAL A 226 22.56 -20.92 -18.95
N ALA A 227 21.94 -21.77 -19.76
CA ALA A 227 22.64 -22.56 -20.77
C ALA A 227 22.96 -21.76 -22.04
N LEU A 228 22.05 -20.89 -22.49
CA LEU A 228 22.21 -20.09 -23.70
C LEU A 228 23.15 -18.91 -23.51
N ASP A 229 23.25 -18.33 -22.31
CA ASP A 229 24.12 -17.18 -22.05
C ASP A 229 25.59 -17.47 -22.44
N PRO A 230 26.29 -18.49 -21.87
CA PRO A 230 27.68 -18.74 -22.23
C PRO A 230 27.83 -19.18 -23.71
N LEU A 231 26.85 -19.91 -24.24
CA LEU A 231 26.85 -20.34 -25.64
C LEU A 231 26.80 -19.16 -26.61
N LEU A 232 25.92 -18.18 -26.36
CA LEU A 232 25.74 -17.04 -27.26
C LEU A 232 26.77 -15.94 -27.00
N ILE A 233 27.12 -15.68 -25.74
CA ILE A 233 28.09 -14.66 -25.37
C ILE A 233 29.49 -15.05 -25.85
N PHE A 234 29.97 -16.24 -25.48
CA PHE A 234 31.36 -16.64 -25.71
C PHE A 234 31.54 -17.51 -26.95
N THR A 235 30.75 -18.58 -27.11
CA THR A 235 30.97 -19.54 -28.22
C THR A 235 30.54 -18.97 -29.57
N ALA A 236 29.40 -18.29 -29.64
CA ALA A 236 28.93 -17.61 -30.85
C ALA A 236 29.52 -16.20 -31.02
N GLY A 237 30.29 -15.71 -30.05
CA GLY A 237 30.95 -14.39 -30.11
C GLY A 237 30.00 -13.20 -30.18
N MET A 238 28.75 -13.33 -29.73
CA MET A 238 27.74 -12.27 -29.84
C MET A 238 27.82 -11.22 -28.72
N GLY A 239 28.66 -11.44 -27.71
CA GLY A 239 28.83 -10.50 -26.58
C GLY A 239 27.50 -10.16 -25.90
N ILE A 240 27.25 -8.86 -25.67
CA ILE A 240 26.03 -8.38 -25.00
C ILE A 240 24.74 -8.70 -25.77
N SER A 241 24.79 -8.70 -27.10
CA SER A 241 23.65 -9.10 -27.94
C SER A 241 23.27 -10.57 -27.71
N GLY A 242 24.26 -11.43 -27.43
CA GLY A 242 24.06 -12.82 -27.07
C GLY A 242 23.26 -13.00 -25.78
N ALA A 243 23.60 -12.23 -24.73
CA ALA A 243 22.89 -12.23 -23.45
C ALA A 243 21.42 -11.77 -23.60
N GLY A 244 21.18 -10.69 -24.36
CA GLY A 244 19.83 -10.22 -24.66
C GLY A 244 19.00 -11.26 -25.41
N LEU A 245 19.59 -11.90 -26.43
CA LEU A 245 18.93 -12.95 -27.22
C LEU A 245 18.62 -14.20 -26.38
N ALA A 246 19.55 -14.65 -25.53
CA ALA A 246 19.34 -15.77 -24.61
C ALA A 246 18.14 -15.52 -23.69
N THR A 247 18.04 -14.31 -23.14
CA THR A 247 16.89 -13.91 -22.31
C THR A 247 15.60 -13.93 -23.12
N CYS A 248 15.61 -13.37 -24.32
CA CYS A 248 14.44 -13.32 -25.20
C CYS A 248 13.90 -14.72 -25.54
N ILE A 249 14.77 -15.62 -25.99
CA ILE A 249 14.43 -17.02 -26.30
C ILE A 249 13.84 -17.71 -25.07
N SER A 250 14.46 -17.52 -23.91
CA SER A 250 14.04 -18.15 -22.65
C SER A 250 12.66 -17.69 -22.17
N GLN A 251 12.33 -16.40 -22.36
CA GLN A 251 11.00 -15.87 -22.05
C GLN A 251 9.93 -16.41 -23.00
N ILE A 252 10.25 -16.53 -24.30
CA ILE A 252 9.34 -17.11 -25.30
C ILE A 252 9.09 -18.59 -25.01
N ILE A 253 10.13 -19.36 -24.70
CA ILE A 253 9.98 -20.78 -24.36
C ILE A 253 9.18 -20.95 -23.06
N SER A 254 9.46 -20.15 -22.03
CA SER A 254 8.66 -20.13 -20.79
C SER A 254 7.18 -19.90 -21.07
N PHE A 255 6.88 -18.91 -21.92
CA PHE A 255 5.53 -18.61 -22.36
C PHE A 255 4.89 -19.81 -23.07
N CYS A 256 5.58 -20.41 -24.03
CA CYS A 256 5.08 -21.56 -24.78
C CYS A 256 4.77 -22.75 -23.87
N VAL A 257 5.66 -23.06 -22.91
CA VAL A 257 5.46 -24.14 -21.94
C VAL A 257 4.25 -23.86 -21.05
N LEU A 258 4.13 -22.64 -20.52
CA LEU A 258 2.97 -22.24 -19.70
C LEU A 258 1.67 -22.31 -20.50
N LEU A 259 1.67 -21.82 -21.74
CA LEU A 259 0.49 -21.83 -22.62
C LEU A 259 0.07 -23.26 -22.97
N ALA A 260 1.02 -24.13 -23.29
CA ALA A 260 0.77 -25.54 -23.58
C ALA A 260 0.03 -26.25 -22.43
N MET A 261 0.28 -25.88 -21.17
CA MET A 261 -0.44 -26.44 -20.02
C MET A 261 -1.92 -26.09 -20.02
N PHE A 262 -2.30 -24.86 -20.43
CA PHE A 262 -3.70 -24.46 -20.60
C PHE A 262 -4.36 -25.13 -21.81
N LEU A 263 -3.59 -25.38 -22.87
CA LEU A 263 -4.09 -26.06 -24.08
C LEU A 263 -4.23 -27.58 -23.88
N SER A 264 -3.46 -28.18 -22.96
CA SER A 264 -3.45 -29.63 -22.71
C SER A 264 -4.72 -30.19 -22.04
N GLY A 265 -5.74 -29.38 -21.78
CA GLY A 265 -6.97 -29.78 -21.07
C GLY A 265 -6.79 -30.09 -19.59
N LYS A 266 -5.58 -29.89 -19.04
CA LYS A 266 -5.28 -30.18 -17.64
C LYS A 266 -5.83 -29.09 -16.71
N THR A 267 -6.09 -27.87 -17.14
CA THR A 267 -6.52 -26.75 -16.27
C THR A 267 -8.03 -26.66 -16.09
N VAL A 268 -8.48 -26.14 -14.93
CA VAL A 268 -9.91 -25.87 -14.70
C VAL A 268 -10.35 -24.65 -15.50
N VAL A 269 -9.53 -23.61 -15.48
CA VAL A 269 -9.72 -22.36 -16.22
C VAL A 269 -9.31 -22.58 -17.67
N ARG A 270 -10.17 -22.14 -18.59
CA ARG A 270 -9.93 -22.19 -20.04
C ARG A 270 -9.70 -20.77 -20.56
N LEU A 271 -8.63 -20.61 -21.33
CA LEU A 271 -8.36 -19.37 -22.05
C LEU A 271 -9.10 -19.39 -23.38
N LYS A 272 -10.03 -18.45 -23.56
CA LYS A 272 -10.83 -18.34 -24.80
C LYS A 272 -10.96 -16.88 -25.19
N VAL A 273 -10.73 -16.57 -26.46
CA VAL A 273 -10.99 -15.22 -27.02
C VAL A 273 -12.45 -14.80 -26.78
N ARG A 274 -13.40 -15.74 -26.93
CA ARG A 274 -14.83 -15.49 -26.68
C ARG A 274 -15.15 -15.15 -25.22
N SER A 275 -14.27 -15.48 -24.28
CA SER A 275 -14.43 -15.19 -22.85
C SER A 275 -13.87 -13.82 -22.45
N ILE A 276 -13.28 -13.05 -23.37
CA ILE A 276 -12.81 -11.68 -23.08
C ILE A 276 -14.01 -10.82 -22.63
N SER A 277 -13.86 -10.15 -21.48
CA SER A 277 -14.92 -9.30 -20.95
C SER A 277 -15.03 -8.00 -21.74
N ARG A 278 -16.26 -7.61 -22.08
CA ARG A 278 -16.56 -6.27 -22.61
C ARG A 278 -16.73 -5.21 -21.50
N SER A 279 -16.69 -5.62 -20.23
CA SER A 279 -16.91 -4.71 -19.11
C SER A 279 -15.60 -4.16 -18.58
N PHE A 280 -15.46 -2.83 -18.61
CA PHE A 280 -14.33 -2.11 -18.01
C PHE A 280 -14.10 -2.48 -16.53
N LYS A 281 -15.17 -2.88 -15.82
CA LYS A 281 -15.11 -3.29 -14.42
C LYS A 281 -14.14 -4.45 -14.18
N VAL A 282 -14.07 -5.43 -15.08
CA VAL A 282 -13.16 -6.58 -14.93
C VAL A 282 -11.71 -6.13 -14.96
N TYR A 283 -11.34 -5.28 -15.93
CA TYR A 283 -9.99 -4.73 -16.04
C TYR A 283 -9.63 -3.86 -14.85
N LYS A 284 -10.55 -2.99 -14.42
CA LYS A 284 -10.37 -2.19 -13.20
C LYS A 284 -10.17 -3.07 -11.97
N ASP A 285 -10.95 -4.15 -11.82
CA ASP A 285 -10.80 -5.05 -10.68
C ASP A 285 -9.47 -5.79 -10.70
N VAL A 286 -8.99 -6.24 -11.87
CA VAL A 286 -7.67 -6.86 -12.03
C VAL A 286 -6.58 -5.86 -11.65
N ILE A 287 -6.57 -4.67 -12.25
CA ILE A 287 -5.53 -3.66 -12.03
C ILE A 287 -5.51 -3.23 -10.57
N VAL A 288 -6.65 -2.89 -9.97
CA VAL A 288 -6.68 -2.40 -8.59
C VAL A 288 -6.33 -3.52 -7.59
N THR A 289 -6.64 -4.79 -7.91
CA THR A 289 -6.21 -5.92 -7.08
C THR A 289 -4.71 -6.20 -7.25
N GLY A 290 -4.14 -5.95 -8.43
CA GLY A 290 -2.71 -6.11 -8.73
C GLY A 290 -1.83 -4.94 -8.30
N PHE A 291 -2.39 -3.74 -8.14
CA PHE A 291 -1.70 -2.49 -7.83
C PHE A 291 -0.76 -2.56 -6.61
N PRO A 292 -1.09 -3.26 -5.50
CA PRO A 292 -0.16 -3.43 -4.40
C PRO A 292 1.18 -4.08 -4.83
N SER A 293 1.15 -4.99 -5.79
CA SER A 293 2.36 -5.63 -6.33
C SER A 293 3.16 -4.68 -7.21
N PHE A 294 2.49 -3.83 -8.01
CA PHE A 294 3.13 -2.75 -8.77
C PHE A 294 3.93 -1.83 -7.86
N CYS A 295 3.29 -1.30 -6.80
CA CYS A 295 3.92 -0.40 -5.85
C CYS A 295 5.14 -1.05 -5.20
N ARG A 296 5.03 -2.32 -4.80
CA ARG A 296 6.14 -3.07 -4.21
C ARG A 296 7.33 -3.18 -5.16
N GLN A 297 7.09 -3.46 -6.44
CA GLN A 297 8.14 -3.62 -7.42
C GLN A 297 8.86 -2.30 -7.70
N VAL A 298 8.09 -1.24 -7.98
CA VAL A 298 8.64 0.10 -8.26
C VAL A 298 9.41 0.64 -7.06
N LEU A 299 8.83 0.55 -5.85
CA LEU A 299 9.49 1.02 -4.63
C LEU A 299 10.73 0.21 -4.30
N ALA A 300 10.76 -1.11 -4.54
CA ALA A 300 11.96 -1.91 -4.33
C ALA A 300 13.11 -1.45 -5.24
N SER A 301 12.85 -1.19 -6.52
CA SER A 301 13.85 -0.66 -7.45
C SER A 301 14.35 0.73 -7.03
N LEU A 302 13.44 1.65 -6.66
CA LEU A 302 13.82 2.99 -6.19
C LEU A 302 14.65 2.95 -4.90
N CYS A 303 14.25 2.11 -3.94
CA CYS A 303 14.99 1.98 -2.68
C CYS A 303 16.38 1.39 -2.88
N ALA A 304 16.56 0.48 -3.84
CA ALA A 304 17.88 -0.04 -4.18
C ALA A 304 18.81 1.09 -4.64
N VAL A 305 18.32 2.00 -5.49
CA VAL A 305 19.09 3.18 -5.94
C VAL A 305 19.42 4.11 -4.77
N PHE A 306 18.43 4.47 -3.96
CA PHE A 306 18.64 5.36 -2.82
C PHE A 306 19.60 4.78 -1.78
N LEU A 307 19.51 3.47 -1.50
CA LEU A 307 20.43 2.82 -0.58
C LEU A 307 21.86 2.81 -1.13
N ASN A 308 22.05 2.47 -2.41
CA ASN A 308 23.39 2.47 -3.01
C ASN A 308 24.00 3.88 -3.02
N HIS A 309 23.20 4.91 -3.31
CA HIS A 309 23.66 6.30 -3.22
C HIS A 309 24.03 6.71 -1.79
N ALA A 310 23.21 6.34 -0.79
CA ALA A 310 23.51 6.60 0.62
C ALA A 310 24.77 5.84 1.10
N ALA A 311 24.95 4.59 0.66
CA ALA A 311 26.13 3.80 0.94
C ALA A 311 27.39 4.44 0.38
N HIS A 312 27.37 4.86 -0.90
CA HIS A 312 28.48 5.58 -1.52
C HIS A 312 28.81 6.88 -0.79
N THR A 313 27.79 7.68 -0.45
CA THR A 313 27.97 8.99 0.19
C THR A 313 28.59 8.88 1.59
N HIS A 314 28.21 7.87 2.37
CA HIS A 314 28.64 7.73 3.77
C HIS A 314 29.77 6.71 3.99
N GLY A 315 30.09 5.86 3.02
CA GLY A 315 31.12 4.82 3.15
C GLY A 315 31.90 4.50 1.87
N GLY A 316 31.80 5.34 0.84
CA GLY A 316 32.56 5.23 -0.41
C GLY A 316 32.21 3.99 -1.26
N GLU A 317 33.09 3.69 -2.23
CA GLU A 317 32.94 2.57 -3.16
C GLU A 317 32.86 1.21 -2.43
N SER A 318 33.64 1.03 -1.36
CA SER A 318 33.62 -0.17 -0.52
C SER A 318 32.23 -0.45 0.07
N ALA A 319 31.54 0.58 0.58
CA ALA A 319 30.18 0.42 1.08
C ALA A 319 29.19 0.11 -0.05
N GLN A 320 29.26 0.80 -1.18
CA GLN A 320 28.38 0.54 -2.33
C GLN A 320 28.50 -0.91 -2.82
N ALA A 321 29.74 -1.43 -2.94
CA ALA A 321 30.00 -2.81 -3.31
C ALA A 321 29.43 -3.80 -2.27
N ALA A 322 29.63 -3.53 -0.99
CA ALA A 322 29.09 -4.34 0.10
C ALA A 322 27.56 -4.42 0.06
N PHE A 323 26.87 -3.28 -0.05
CA PHE A 323 25.40 -3.25 -0.09
C PHE A 323 24.82 -3.91 -1.34
N SER A 324 25.51 -3.86 -2.48
CA SER A 324 25.11 -4.59 -3.68
C SER A 324 25.08 -6.11 -3.45
N VAL A 325 26.05 -6.66 -2.71
CA VAL A 325 26.06 -8.07 -2.31
C VAL A 325 24.95 -8.36 -1.29
N VAL A 326 24.83 -7.53 -0.25
CA VAL A 326 23.81 -7.72 0.80
C VAL A 326 22.39 -7.73 0.21
N GLN A 327 22.07 -6.83 -0.72
CA GLN A 327 20.77 -6.80 -1.39
C GLN A 327 20.48 -8.10 -2.17
N LYS A 328 21.48 -8.68 -2.83
CA LYS A 328 21.35 -9.96 -3.56
C LYS A 328 21.06 -11.13 -2.62
N VAL A 329 21.79 -11.21 -1.50
CA VAL A 329 21.54 -12.23 -0.46
C VAL A 329 20.14 -12.09 0.13
N PHE A 330 19.74 -10.85 0.43
CA PHE A 330 18.43 -10.58 0.97
C PHE A 330 17.30 -10.89 -0.03
N MET A 331 17.51 -10.67 -1.33
CA MET A 331 16.53 -11.04 -2.36
C MET A 331 16.22 -12.54 -2.36
N LEU A 332 17.23 -13.39 -2.11
CA LEU A 332 17.04 -14.84 -1.92
C LEU A 332 16.19 -15.12 -0.67
N ALA A 333 16.50 -14.46 0.46
CA ALA A 333 15.70 -14.57 1.70
C ALA A 333 14.24 -14.15 1.47
N PHE A 334 14.02 -13.00 0.82
CA PHE A 334 12.69 -12.47 0.54
C PHE A 334 11.89 -13.40 -0.39
N SER A 335 12.55 -14.08 -1.33
CA SER A 335 11.92 -15.05 -2.23
C SER A 335 11.32 -16.26 -1.50
N LEU A 336 11.90 -16.68 -0.36
CA LEU A 336 11.32 -17.72 0.51
C LEU A 336 9.96 -17.29 1.04
N SER A 337 9.89 -16.15 1.72
CA SER A 337 8.64 -15.63 2.28
C SER A 337 7.61 -15.32 1.19
N LEU A 338 8.06 -14.73 0.07
CA LEU A 338 7.22 -14.42 -1.07
C LEU A 338 6.58 -15.68 -1.67
N GLY A 339 7.36 -16.74 -1.87
CA GLY A 339 6.88 -18.00 -2.43
C GLY A 339 5.87 -18.72 -1.53
N ILE A 340 6.14 -18.77 -0.22
CA ILE A 340 5.21 -19.36 0.75
C ILE A 340 3.88 -18.59 0.79
N GLY A 341 3.91 -17.25 0.80
CA GLY A 341 2.68 -16.46 0.74
C GLY A 341 1.92 -16.64 -0.56
N GLN A 342 2.60 -16.69 -1.70
CA GLN A 342 1.94 -16.96 -2.99
C GLN A 342 1.33 -18.37 -3.04
N GLY A 343 1.89 -19.35 -2.33
CA GLY A 343 1.25 -20.66 -2.11
C GLY A 343 0.01 -20.60 -1.21
N TYR A 344 -0.01 -19.68 -0.25
CA TYR A 344 -1.16 -19.40 0.62
C TYR A 344 -2.32 -18.68 -0.10
N GLN A 345 -2.01 -17.79 -1.05
CA GLN A 345 -2.99 -17.01 -1.81
C GLN A 345 -4.20 -17.83 -2.34
N PRO A 346 -4.02 -18.94 -3.08
CA PRO A 346 -5.15 -19.73 -3.57
C PRO A 346 -5.94 -20.40 -2.44
N VAL A 347 -5.27 -20.84 -1.36
CA VAL A 347 -5.93 -21.43 -0.19
C VAL A 347 -6.85 -20.40 0.46
N LEU A 348 -6.37 -19.17 0.64
CA LEU A 348 -7.15 -18.07 1.16
C LEU A 348 -8.35 -17.76 0.25
N GLY A 349 -8.12 -17.57 -1.05
CA GLY A 349 -9.17 -17.17 -2.00
C GLY A 349 -10.34 -18.15 -2.06
N TYR A 350 -10.04 -19.45 -2.09
CA TYR A 350 -11.05 -20.51 -2.06
C TYR A 350 -11.83 -20.54 -0.74
N ASN A 351 -11.11 -20.61 0.39
CA ASN A 351 -11.76 -20.80 1.70
C ASN A 351 -12.53 -19.54 2.14
N TYR A 352 -12.04 -18.34 1.82
CA TYR A 352 -12.76 -17.11 2.08
C TYR A 352 -14.06 -17.03 1.27
N SER A 353 -13.99 -17.37 -0.02
CA SER A 353 -15.17 -17.30 -0.90
C SER A 353 -16.19 -18.40 -0.63
N ALA A 354 -15.73 -19.57 -0.16
CA ALA A 354 -16.55 -20.66 0.33
C ALA A 354 -17.06 -20.43 1.78
N LYS A 355 -16.83 -19.24 2.37
CA LYS A 355 -17.20 -18.87 3.75
C LYS A 355 -16.64 -19.81 4.83
N ARG A 356 -15.53 -20.50 4.56
CA ARG A 356 -14.82 -21.40 5.50
C ARG A 356 -13.80 -20.60 6.32
N TYR A 357 -14.27 -19.64 7.12
CA TYR A 357 -13.40 -18.70 7.85
C TYR A 357 -12.49 -19.38 8.89
N ASP A 358 -12.90 -20.50 9.49
CA ASP A 358 -12.02 -21.29 10.37
C ASP A 358 -10.77 -21.78 9.66
N ARG A 359 -10.93 -22.21 8.40
CA ARG A 359 -9.81 -22.63 7.55
C ARG A 359 -8.99 -21.45 7.09
N VAL A 360 -9.59 -20.29 6.83
CA VAL A 360 -8.85 -19.05 6.57
C VAL A 360 -7.92 -18.71 7.74
N LYS A 361 -8.44 -18.78 8.97
CA LYS A 361 -7.63 -18.52 10.18
C LYS A 361 -6.51 -19.53 10.36
N LYS A 362 -6.82 -20.83 10.26
CA LYS A 362 -5.80 -21.89 10.34
C LYS A 362 -4.73 -21.74 9.25
N ALA A 363 -5.13 -21.40 8.02
CA ALA A 363 -4.21 -21.17 6.92
C ALA A 363 -3.30 -19.97 7.15
N TYR A 364 -3.84 -18.85 7.61
CA TYR A 364 -3.05 -17.65 7.92
C TYR A 364 -2.02 -17.94 9.00
N LEU A 365 -2.44 -18.51 10.14
CA LEU A 365 -1.56 -18.77 11.27
C LEU A 365 -0.48 -19.80 10.94
N PHE A 366 -0.83 -20.87 10.21
CA PHE A 366 0.15 -21.86 9.77
C PHE A 366 1.17 -21.23 8.80
N THR A 367 0.71 -20.45 7.81
CA THR A 367 1.60 -19.79 6.85
C THR A 367 2.54 -18.81 7.53
N LEU A 368 2.02 -18.01 8.46
CA LEU A 368 2.80 -17.06 9.25
C LEU A 368 3.89 -17.79 10.06
N GLY A 369 3.49 -18.79 10.87
CA GLY A 369 4.44 -19.54 11.68
C GLY A 369 5.49 -20.29 10.86
N PHE A 370 5.06 -20.95 9.78
CA PHE A 370 5.96 -21.69 8.88
C PHE A 370 6.93 -20.76 8.15
N SER A 371 6.44 -19.63 7.60
CA SER A 371 7.31 -18.65 6.95
C SER A 371 8.26 -18.00 7.93
N THR A 372 7.84 -17.67 9.16
CA THR A 372 8.72 -17.12 10.20
C THR A 372 9.80 -18.12 10.59
N LEU A 373 9.46 -19.39 10.79
CA LEU A 373 10.45 -20.43 11.10
C LEU A 373 11.50 -20.58 9.99
N LEU A 374 11.07 -20.60 8.73
CA LEU A 374 11.99 -20.66 7.58
C LEU A 374 12.90 -19.42 7.50
N MET A 375 12.35 -18.23 7.76
CA MET A 375 13.14 -17.00 7.79
C MET A 375 14.15 -17.00 8.94
N ILE A 376 13.79 -17.51 10.13
CA ILE A 376 14.71 -17.64 11.27
C ILE A 376 15.85 -18.61 10.93
N ALA A 377 15.53 -19.77 10.34
CA ALA A 377 16.54 -20.73 9.93
C ALA A 377 17.51 -20.14 8.89
N PHE A 378 16.98 -19.48 7.87
CA PHE A 378 17.79 -18.83 6.84
C PHE A 378 18.64 -17.67 7.41
N ALA A 379 18.07 -16.86 8.30
CA ALA A 379 18.76 -15.77 8.97
C ALA A 379 19.88 -16.28 9.89
N GLY A 380 19.66 -17.36 10.64
CA GLY A 380 20.68 -17.97 11.48
C GLY A 380 21.88 -18.46 10.67
N ILE A 381 21.61 -19.13 9.55
CA ILE A 381 22.64 -19.53 8.59
C ILE A 381 23.38 -18.29 8.07
N CYS A 382 22.68 -17.30 7.52
CA CYS A 382 23.32 -16.10 6.97
C CYS A 382 24.13 -15.32 8.01
N ALA A 383 23.67 -15.21 9.25
CA ALA A 383 24.36 -14.46 10.30
C ALA A 383 25.69 -15.11 10.72
N ILE A 384 25.74 -16.46 10.75
CA ILE A 384 26.95 -17.22 11.08
C ILE A 384 27.97 -17.11 9.95
N ILE A 385 27.54 -17.34 8.71
CA ILE A 385 28.46 -17.37 7.55
C ILE A 385 28.72 -15.96 6.97
N ALA A 386 28.11 -14.90 7.51
CA ALA A 386 28.17 -13.54 6.95
C ALA A 386 29.59 -13.08 6.54
N PRO A 387 30.64 -13.21 7.39
CA PRO A 387 31.98 -12.76 7.01
C PRO A 387 32.51 -13.50 5.78
N ASN A 388 32.40 -14.82 5.78
CA ASN A 388 32.87 -15.67 4.69
C ASN A 388 32.05 -15.43 3.42
N LEU A 389 30.73 -15.22 3.55
CA LEU A 389 29.86 -14.91 2.44
C LEU A 389 30.29 -13.59 1.77
N MET A 390 30.59 -12.56 2.55
CA MET A 390 31.10 -11.30 2.01
C MET A 390 32.49 -11.47 1.35
N GLN A 391 33.35 -12.33 1.89
CA GLN A 391 34.67 -12.63 1.31
C GLN A 391 34.59 -13.43 -0.01
N TRP A 392 33.60 -14.30 -0.18
CA TRP A 392 33.39 -15.05 -1.43
C TRP A 392 33.12 -14.14 -2.64
N PHE A 393 32.66 -12.91 -2.40
CA PHE A 393 32.51 -11.89 -3.45
C PHE A 393 33.79 -11.04 -3.65
N SER A 394 34.94 -11.51 -3.15
CA SER A 394 36.26 -10.87 -3.32
C SER A 394 36.27 -9.39 -2.91
N LEU A 395 35.53 -9.05 -1.87
CA LEU A 395 35.42 -7.69 -1.37
C LEU A 395 36.71 -7.26 -0.62
N SER A 396 37.02 -5.96 -0.69
CA SER A 396 38.07 -5.37 0.16
C SER A 396 37.77 -5.61 1.65
N PRO A 397 38.78 -5.65 2.54
CA PRO A 397 38.56 -5.89 3.97
C PRO A 397 37.51 -4.94 4.59
N THR A 398 37.55 -3.66 4.21
CA THR A 398 36.57 -2.65 4.65
C THR A 398 35.16 -2.94 4.11
N ALA A 399 35.02 -3.34 2.84
CA ALA A 399 33.73 -3.72 2.27
C ALA A 399 33.18 -5.01 2.92
N THR A 400 34.05 -5.96 3.27
CA THR A 400 33.68 -7.16 4.01
C THR A 400 33.14 -6.82 5.40
N GLU A 401 33.77 -5.90 6.14
CA GLU A 401 33.33 -5.48 7.46
C GLU A 401 31.94 -4.81 7.42
N ILE A 402 31.78 -3.80 6.56
CA ILE A 402 30.51 -3.08 6.36
C ILE A 402 29.40 -4.05 5.94
N GLY A 403 29.68 -4.90 4.95
CA GLY A 403 28.71 -5.88 4.46
C GLY A 403 28.32 -6.91 5.51
N THR A 404 29.27 -7.34 6.35
CA THR A 404 29.02 -8.29 7.44
C THR A 404 28.08 -7.68 8.48
N MET A 405 28.33 -6.43 8.88
CA MET A 405 27.47 -5.72 9.83
C MET A 405 26.06 -5.52 9.25
N ALA A 406 25.96 -5.01 8.02
CA ALA A 406 24.69 -4.84 7.31
C ALA A 406 23.89 -6.15 7.21
N LEU A 407 24.54 -7.25 6.83
CA LEU A 407 23.87 -8.55 6.68
C LEU A 407 23.39 -9.09 8.04
N ARG A 408 24.19 -8.96 9.10
CA ARG A 408 23.78 -9.37 10.46
C ARG A 408 22.59 -8.55 10.96
N LEU A 409 22.60 -7.23 10.76
CA LEU A 409 21.46 -6.39 11.11
C LEU A 409 20.20 -6.78 10.35
N GLN A 410 20.28 -7.13 9.07
CA GLN A 410 19.13 -7.61 8.31
C GLN A 410 18.64 -8.97 8.79
N CYS A 411 19.54 -9.87 9.20
CA CYS A 411 19.14 -11.16 9.77
C CYS A 411 18.25 -11.01 11.01
N LEU A 412 18.45 -9.95 11.82
CA LEU A 412 17.59 -9.65 12.99
C LEU A 412 16.15 -9.33 12.59
N SER A 413 15.91 -8.68 11.44
CA SER A 413 14.56 -8.30 11.00
C SER A 413 13.89 -9.32 10.07
N MET A 414 14.63 -10.27 9.51
CA MET A 414 14.10 -11.28 8.58
C MET A 414 12.88 -12.03 9.14
N ALA A 415 12.87 -12.36 10.42
CA ALA A 415 11.76 -13.05 11.10
C ALA A 415 10.47 -12.22 11.16
N LEU A 416 10.56 -10.89 11.03
CA LEU A 416 9.45 -9.95 11.11
C LEU A 416 8.72 -9.79 9.77
N LEU A 417 9.40 -10.07 8.65
CA LEU A 417 8.89 -9.90 7.29
C LEU A 417 7.57 -10.63 6.99
N PRO A 418 7.39 -11.91 7.43
CA PRO A 418 6.21 -12.67 7.03
C PRO A 418 4.89 -12.03 7.47
N LEU A 419 4.84 -11.36 8.63
CA LEU A 419 3.61 -10.74 9.11
C LEU A 419 3.11 -9.65 8.17
N ASN A 420 3.98 -8.71 7.78
CA ASN A 420 3.60 -7.61 6.90
C ASN A 420 3.17 -8.13 5.52
N PHE A 421 3.91 -9.11 4.99
CA PHE A 421 3.57 -9.71 3.71
C PHE A 421 2.24 -10.47 3.74
N MET A 422 2.01 -11.32 4.76
CA MET A 422 0.75 -12.06 4.91
C MET A 422 -0.44 -11.14 5.13
N ALA A 423 -0.30 -10.08 5.93
CA ALA A 423 -1.37 -9.10 6.15
C ALA A 423 -1.76 -8.43 4.82
N GLY A 424 -0.78 -7.89 4.09
CA GLY A 424 -1.01 -7.24 2.81
C GLY A 424 -1.63 -8.18 1.77
N LEU A 425 -1.09 -9.39 1.64
CA LEU A 425 -1.61 -10.41 0.72
C LEU A 425 -3.04 -10.83 1.09
N SER A 426 -3.35 -10.93 2.38
CA SER A 426 -4.68 -11.32 2.83
C SER A 426 -5.74 -10.30 2.43
N TYR A 427 -5.47 -9.02 2.67
CA TYR A 427 -6.34 -7.94 2.22
C TYR A 427 -6.45 -7.85 0.69
N GLN A 428 -5.35 -8.12 -0.02
CA GLN A 428 -5.32 -8.16 -1.49
C GLN A 428 -6.28 -9.23 -2.01
N VAL A 429 -6.21 -10.45 -1.47
CA VAL A 429 -7.04 -11.57 -1.91
C VAL A 429 -8.50 -11.34 -1.55
N VAL A 430 -8.85 -10.94 -0.31
CA VAL A 430 -10.26 -10.75 0.06
C VAL A 430 -10.92 -9.55 -0.64
N GLY A 431 -10.13 -8.68 -1.28
CA GLY A 431 -10.61 -7.56 -2.09
C GLY A 431 -10.64 -6.21 -1.35
N SER A 432 -9.97 -6.09 -0.20
CA SER A 432 -9.78 -4.81 0.50
C SER A 432 -8.59 -4.05 -0.08
N LYS A 433 -8.82 -3.49 -1.27
CA LYS A 433 -7.80 -2.92 -2.14
C LYS A 433 -6.98 -1.79 -1.49
N THR A 434 -7.61 -0.92 -0.70
CA THR A 434 -6.92 0.21 -0.05
C THR A 434 -5.97 -0.24 1.04
N ILE A 435 -6.41 -1.16 1.91
CA ILE A 435 -5.55 -1.71 2.98
C ILE A 435 -4.40 -2.51 2.39
N ALA A 436 -4.67 -3.31 1.35
CA ALA A 436 -3.64 -4.06 0.65
C ALA A 436 -2.56 -3.14 0.04
N SER A 437 -2.98 -2.04 -0.58
CA SER A 437 -2.06 -1.06 -1.17
C SER A 437 -1.24 -0.35 -0.10
N LEU A 438 -1.86 0.06 1.01
CA LEU A 438 -1.17 0.67 2.14
C LEU A 438 -0.11 -0.27 2.73
N LEU A 439 -0.48 -1.52 3.05
CA LEU A 439 0.48 -2.52 3.56
C LEU A 439 1.56 -2.91 2.55
N SER A 440 1.33 -2.72 1.25
CA SER A 440 2.38 -2.98 0.25
C SER A 440 3.46 -1.90 0.19
N ILE A 441 3.10 -0.66 0.54
CA ILE A 441 4.03 0.47 0.53
C ILE A 441 4.69 0.70 1.89
N THR A 442 4.19 0.11 2.99
CA THR A 442 4.74 0.31 4.34
C THR A 442 6.24 0.02 4.41
N ARG A 443 6.64 -1.14 3.91
CA ARG A 443 8.03 -1.60 3.98
C ARG A 443 8.97 -0.75 3.12
N GLN A 444 8.74 -0.68 1.81
CA GLN A 444 9.70 0.02 0.94
C GLN A 444 9.45 1.53 0.88
N GLY A 445 8.20 1.98 0.78
CA GLY A 445 7.90 3.40 0.63
C GLY A 445 7.89 4.14 1.96
N LEU A 446 7.08 3.64 2.90
CA LEU A 446 6.67 4.40 4.07
C LEU A 446 7.75 4.49 5.15
N PHE A 447 8.49 3.40 5.35
CA PHE A 447 9.50 3.34 6.39
C PHE A 447 10.92 3.29 5.82
N TYR A 448 11.16 2.57 4.72
CA TYR A 448 12.53 2.44 4.22
C TYR A 448 13.09 3.71 3.58
N ILE A 449 12.32 4.43 2.75
CA ILE A 449 12.77 5.71 2.18
C ILE A 449 13.11 6.71 3.30
N PRO A 450 12.25 6.99 4.29
CA PRO A 450 12.63 7.86 5.40
C PRO A 450 13.83 7.35 6.20
N SER A 451 13.97 6.04 6.43
CA SER A 451 15.15 5.49 7.11
C SER A 451 16.44 5.78 6.34
N ILE A 452 16.46 5.60 5.01
CA ILE A 452 17.61 5.91 4.15
C ILE A 452 17.97 7.40 4.22
N LEU A 453 16.97 8.27 4.32
CA LEU A 453 17.18 9.71 4.34
C LEU A 453 17.59 10.26 5.72
N LEU A 454 17.22 9.59 6.80
CA LEU A 454 17.42 10.07 8.18
C LEU A 454 18.56 9.36 8.91
N LEU A 455 18.59 8.03 8.93
CA LEU A 455 19.53 7.27 9.77
C LEU A 455 21.00 7.53 9.41
N PRO A 456 21.41 7.61 8.13
CA PRO A 456 22.80 7.90 7.79
C PRO A 456 23.30 9.26 8.28
N ARG A 457 22.40 10.25 8.43
CA ARG A 457 22.73 11.56 8.99
C ARG A 457 22.96 11.52 10.50
N LEU A 458 22.31 10.57 11.18
CA LEU A 458 22.41 10.41 12.64
C LEU A 458 23.57 9.51 13.06
N TRP A 459 23.80 8.43 12.30
CA TRP A 459 24.73 7.36 12.66
C TRP A 459 25.79 7.04 11.58
N GLY A 460 25.91 7.86 10.54
CA GLY A 460 26.88 7.63 9.46
C GLY A 460 26.63 6.31 8.73
N ILE A 461 27.69 5.54 8.49
CA ILE A 461 27.60 4.24 7.79
C ILE A 461 26.70 3.23 8.52
N LEU A 462 26.75 3.18 9.87
CA LEU A 462 25.86 2.33 10.67
C LEU A 462 24.39 2.68 10.45
N GLY A 463 24.11 3.96 10.18
CA GLY A 463 22.79 4.42 9.79
C GLY A 463 22.31 3.78 8.49
N VAL A 464 23.19 3.68 7.48
CA VAL A 464 22.90 3.00 6.21
C VAL A 464 22.65 1.50 6.45
N GLU A 465 23.49 0.86 7.26
CA GLU A 465 23.40 -0.57 7.60
C GLU A 465 22.08 -0.92 8.32
N ALA A 466 21.61 -0.02 9.19
CA ALA A 466 20.38 -0.21 9.96
C ALA A 466 19.07 0.10 9.21
N CYS A 467 19.13 0.75 8.03
CA CYS A 467 17.95 1.25 7.33
C CYS A 467 16.87 0.19 7.07
N GLN A 468 17.27 -0.97 6.55
CA GLN A 468 16.32 -2.04 6.21
C GLN A 468 15.73 -2.66 7.49
N THR A 469 16.55 -2.89 8.51
CA THR A 469 16.15 -3.47 9.80
C THR A 469 15.11 -2.59 10.51
N VAL A 470 15.37 -1.28 10.57
CA VAL A 470 14.42 -0.31 11.15
C VAL A 470 13.12 -0.29 10.36
N SER A 471 13.20 -0.28 9.02
CA SER A 471 12.01 -0.32 8.18
C SER A 471 11.16 -1.57 8.39
N ASP A 472 11.80 -2.74 8.45
CA ASP A 472 11.12 -4.01 8.65
C ASP A 472 10.45 -4.08 10.05
N ALA A 473 11.12 -3.57 11.09
CA ALA A 473 10.57 -3.48 12.44
C ALA A 473 9.34 -2.56 12.51
N LEU A 474 9.42 -1.36 11.92
CA LEU A 474 8.29 -0.44 11.84
C LEU A 474 7.12 -1.02 11.02
N SER A 475 7.44 -1.68 9.90
CA SER A 475 6.45 -2.37 9.05
C SER A 475 5.74 -3.48 9.80
N PHE A 476 6.47 -4.25 10.61
CA PHE A 476 5.91 -5.30 11.45
C PHE A 476 4.93 -4.73 12.46
N LEU A 477 5.35 -3.71 13.24
CA LEU A 477 4.48 -3.04 14.21
C LEU A 477 3.23 -2.46 13.54
N PHE A 478 3.41 -1.88 12.36
CA PHE A 478 2.32 -1.32 11.57
C PHE A 478 1.36 -2.39 11.05
N ALA A 479 1.82 -3.61 10.74
CA ALA A 479 0.97 -4.70 10.23
C ALA A 479 0.13 -5.39 11.32
N ILE A 480 0.51 -5.29 12.60
CA ILE A 480 -0.20 -5.95 13.71
C ILE A 480 -1.69 -5.53 13.79
N PRO A 481 -2.05 -4.24 13.85
CA PRO A 481 -3.45 -3.84 13.96
C PRO A 481 -4.29 -4.27 12.77
N PHE A 482 -3.70 -4.24 11.56
CA PHE A 482 -4.37 -4.71 10.36
C PHE A 482 -4.61 -6.22 10.36
N THR A 483 -3.68 -7.00 10.91
CA THR A 483 -3.85 -8.45 11.11
C THR A 483 -4.99 -8.73 12.08
N ILE A 484 -5.07 -7.98 13.19
CA ILE A 484 -6.16 -8.12 14.17
C ILE A 484 -7.50 -7.73 13.53
N LEU A 485 -7.55 -6.59 12.86
CA LEU A 485 -8.74 -6.12 12.13
C LEU A 485 -9.22 -7.15 11.10
N PHE A 486 -8.29 -7.82 10.42
CA PHE A 486 -8.62 -8.87 9.45
C PHE A 486 -9.38 -10.01 10.14
N PHE A 487 -8.89 -10.48 11.30
CA PHE A 487 -9.56 -11.54 12.06
C PHE A 487 -10.88 -11.11 12.70
N SER A 488 -10.98 -9.88 13.21
CA SER A 488 -12.25 -9.33 13.72
C SER A 488 -13.32 -9.29 12.63
N ASN A 489 -12.94 -8.82 11.43
CA ASN A 489 -13.83 -8.77 10.27
C ASN A 489 -14.29 -10.17 9.82
N LEU A 490 -13.45 -11.20 9.93
CA LEU A 490 -13.84 -12.58 9.59
C LEU A 490 -14.93 -13.13 10.52
N LYS A 491 -14.94 -12.71 11.79
CA LYS A 491 -15.92 -13.15 12.79
C LYS A 491 -17.17 -12.26 12.86
N GLY A 492 -17.16 -11.12 12.18
CA GLY A 492 -18.20 -10.09 12.35
C GLY A 492 -18.19 -9.44 13.73
N GLU A 493 -17.08 -9.52 14.46
CA GLU A 493 -16.91 -8.90 15.78
C GLU A 493 -16.58 -7.41 15.62
N GLU A 494 -17.25 -6.54 16.40
CA GLU A 494 -16.88 -5.13 16.48
C GLU A 494 -15.49 -5.00 17.13
N THR A 495 -14.65 -4.12 16.56
CA THR A 495 -13.32 -3.85 17.12
C THR A 495 -13.45 -3.23 18.51
N SER A 496 -12.72 -3.78 19.50
CA SER A 496 -12.77 -3.25 20.87
C SER A 496 -12.32 -1.78 20.92
N ARG A 497 -12.84 -1.06 21.92
CA ARG A 497 -12.51 0.35 22.14
C ARG A 497 -11.01 0.58 22.38
N GLY A 498 -10.37 -0.29 23.16
CA GLY A 498 -8.93 -0.27 23.40
C GLY A 498 -8.11 -0.38 22.11
N TRP A 499 -8.45 -1.35 21.26
CA TRP A 499 -7.79 -1.52 19.97
C TRP A 499 -8.04 -0.37 19.00
N SER A 500 -9.23 0.22 19.04
CA SER A 500 -9.53 1.41 18.26
C SER A 500 -8.62 2.57 18.64
N TYR A 501 -8.30 2.75 19.92
CA TYR A 501 -7.29 3.73 20.36
C TYR A 501 -5.89 3.40 19.87
N THR A 502 -5.47 2.13 19.97
CA THR A 502 -4.16 1.71 19.48
C THR A 502 -4.01 2.01 17.98
N ILE A 503 -5.04 1.72 17.18
CA ILE A 503 -5.04 2.02 15.75
C ILE A 503 -4.94 3.53 15.51
N VAL A 504 -5.77 4.35 16.14
CA VAL A 504 -5.73 5.82 16.00
C VAL A 504 -4.37 6.38 16.44
N GLY A 505 -3.80 5.87 17.54
CA GLY A 505 -2.47 6.24 18.02
C GLY A 505 -1.36 5.92 17.01
N ILE A 506 -1.40 4.75 16.37
CA ILE A 506 -0.45 4.37 15.31
C ILE A 506 -0.60 5.28 14.09
N VAL A 507 -1.83 5.61 13.70
CA VAL A 507 -2.10 6.57 12.61
C VAL A 507 -1.47 7.92 12.92
N TYR A 508 -1.55 8.38 14.17
CA TYR A 508 -1.01 9.68 14.56
C TYR A 508 0.50 9.67 14.69
N ALA A 509 1.09 8.62 15.27
CA ALA A 509 2.54 8.45 15.27
C ALA A 509 3.09 8.46 13.84
N PHE A 510 2.38 7.80 12.93
CA PHE A 510 2.74 7.78 11.52
C PHE A 510 2.55 9.15 10.83
N ALA A 511 1.45 9.86 11.10
CA ALA A 511 1.24 11.22 10.61
C ALA A 511 2.32 12.20 11.12
N VAL A 512 2.71 12.11 12.39
CA VAL A 512 3.80 12.89 12.99
C VAL A 512 5.13 12.59 12.31
N ALA A 513 5.44 11.32 12.04
CA ALA A 513 6.66 10.95 11.32
C ALA A 513 6.71 11.55 9.91
N VAL A 514 5.60 11.49 9.15
CA VAL A 514 5.51 12.12 7.83
C VAL A 514 5.65 13.64 7.92
N GLY A 515 4.99 14.27 8.89
CA GLY A 515 5.12 15.71 9.13
C GLY A 515 6.56 16.09 9.46
N TRP A 516 7.23 15.36 10.35
CA TRP A 516 8.63 15.60 10.73
C TRP A 516 9.58 15.50 9.55
N VAL A 517 9.47 14.43 8.76
CA VAL A 517 10.27 14.25 7.53
C VAL A 517 9.99 15.42 6.58
N THR A 518 8.73 15.71 6.29
CA THR A 518 8.33 16.78 5.38
C THR A 518 8.91 18.13 5.83
N TYR A 519 8.83 18.46 7.11
CA TYR A 519 9.37 19.70 7.66
C TYR A 519 10.88 19.86 7.42
N TYR A 520 11.64 18.78 7.61
CA TYR A 520 13.10 18.82 7.54
C TYR A 520 13.65 18.89 6.12
N PHE A 521 12.90 18.37 5.13
CA PHE A 521 13.36 18.33 3.73
C PHE A 521 12.93 19.55 2.89
N LEU A 522 12.08 20.42 3.43
CA LEU A 522 11.60 21.59 2.70
C LEU A 522 12.56 22.77 2.87
N PRO A 523 12.89 23.50 1.80
CA PRO A 523 13.85 24.60 1.82
C PRO A 523 13.24 25.96 2.20
N PHE A 524 11.99 26.00 2.70
CA PHE A 524 11.29 27.25 2.97
C PHE A 524 11.46 27.72 4.42
N ASP A 525 10.90 28.89 4.74
CA ASP A 525 10.82 29.39 6.11
C ASP A 525 10.13 28.41 7.05
N PHE A 526 10.51 28.42 8.33
CA PHE A 526 10.00 27.47 9.33
C PHE A 526 8.46 27.43 9.39
N TRP A 527 7.78 28.56 9.23
CA TRP A 527 6.31 28.62 9.29
C TRP A 527 5.68 27.97 8.05
N LEU A 528 6.25 28.17 6.86
CA LEU A 528 5.78 27.53 5.62
C LEU A 528 6.13 26.03 5.60
N ASN A 529 7.33 25.66 6.04
CA ASN A 529 7.71 24.26 6.26
C ASN A 529 6.75 23.58 7.22
N LEU A 530 6.39 24.24 8.32
CA LEU A 530 5.44 23.73 9.30
C LEU A 530 4.05 23.55 8.67
N LEU A 531 3.58 24.51 7.87
CA LEU A 531 2.30 24.40 7.17
C LEU A 531 2.26 23.19 6.23
N ILE A 532 3.28 23.03 5.39
CA ILE A 532 3.34 21.93 4.43
C ILE A 532 3.47 20.58 5.17
N ALA A 533 4.26 20.53 6.23
CA ALA A 533 4.39 19.36 7.09
C ALA A 533 3.06 18.98 7.78
N ASP A 534 2.33 19.97 8.28
CA ASP A 534 1.02 19.80 8.89
C ASP A 534 -0.01 19.27 7.87
N VAL A 535 -0.04 19.86 6.67
CA VAL A 535 -0.89 19.38 5.57
C VAL A 535 -0.51 17.95 5.17
N ALA A 536 0.78 17.61 5.09
CA ALA A 536 1.23 16.26 4.78
C ALA A 536 0.77 15.24 5.85
N ALA A 537 0.91 15.59 7.13
CA ALA A 537 0.43 14.76 8.23
C ALA A 537 -1.12 14.65 8.25
N THR A 538 -1.83 15.69 7.82
CA THR A 538 -3.29 15.68 7.65
C THR A 538 -3.73 14.80 6.48
N ILE A 539 -2.97 14.77 5.37
CA ILE A 539 -3.22 13.84 4.26
C ILE A 539 -3.11 12.40 4.74
N VAL A 540 -2.16 12.10 5.64
CA VAL A 540 -2.04 10.79 6.26
C VAL A 540 -3.30 10.45 7.05
N THR A 541 -3.73 11.30 7.99
CA THR A 541 -4.93 11.03 8.80
C THR A 541 -6.19 10.89 7.93
N PHE A 542 -6.32 11.72 6.89
CA PHE A 542 -7.37 11.59 5.88
C PHE A 542 -7.35 10.24 5.18
N ALA A 543 -6.18 9.77 4.73
CA ALA A 543 -6.05 8.47 4.07
C ALA A 543 -6.55 7.34 4.98
N PHE A 544 -6.19 7.35 6.26
CA PHE A 544 -6.70 6.36 7.21
C PHE A 544 -8.19 6.52 7.51
N SER A 545 -8.72 7.74 7.49
CA SER A 545 -10.16 7.96 7.61
C SER A 545 -10.95 7.27 6.48
N VAL A 546 -10.39 7.28 5.26
CA VAL A 546 -10.97 6.60 4.09
C VAL A 546 -10.80 5.09 4.22
N VAL A 547 -9.64 4.62 4.68
CA VAL A 547 -9.35 3.20 4.92
C VAL A 547 -10.32 2.59 5.93
N PHE A 548 -10.51 3.23 7.07
CA PHE A 548 -11.41 2.76 8.13
C PHE A 548 -12.87 3.13 7.88
N LYS A 549 -13.17 3.89 6.82
CA LYS A 549 -14.50 4.46 6.53
C LYS A 549 -15.07 5.24 7.72
N ASN A 550 -14.18 5.92 8.46
CA ASN A 550 -14.52 6.65 9.67
C ASN A 550 -13.76 7.98 9.71
N ALA A 551 -14.47 9.08 9.42
CA ALA A 551 -13.92 10.43 9.46
C ALA A 551 -13.57 10.90 10.89
N SER A 552 -14.16 10.30 11.93
CA SER A 552 -13.89 10.62 13.34
C SER A 552 -12.49 10.22 13.79
N VAL A 553 -11.73 9.50 12.95
CA VAL A 553 -10.29 9.27 13.14
C VAL A 553 -9.52 10.59 13.15
N TYR A 554 -10.07 11.69 12.62
CA TYR A 554 -9.46 13.02 12.70
C TYR A 554 -9.77 13.76 14.00
N ASP A 555 -10.83 13.41 14.73
CA ASP A 555 -11.33 14.21 15.85
C ASP A 555 -10.32 14.47 16.98
N PRO A 556 -9.46 13.52 17.40
CA PRO A 556 -8.41 13.83 18.37
C PRO A 556 -7.12 14.36 17.73
N TYR A 557 -6.98 14.35 16.41
CA TYR A 557 -5.75 14.72 15.72
C TYR A 557 -5.44 16.20 15.93
N TRP A 558 -6.43 17.06 15.70
CA TRP A 558 -6.27 18.51 15.81
C TRP A 558 -6.05 19.01 17.26
N SER A 559 -6.30 18.18 18.27
CA SER A 559 -5.94 18.48 19.67
C SER A 559 -4.59 17.94 20.10
N VAL A 560 -4.14 16.84 19.49
CA VAL A 560 -2.83 16.22 19.76
C VAL A 560 -1.70 16.94 19.03
N GLN A 561 -1.94 17.34 17.78
CA GLN A 561 -0.93 17.92 16.91
C GLN A 561 -0.26 19.19 17.47
N PRO A 562 -0.99 20.21 17.98
CA PRO A 562 -0.35 21.41 18.53
C PRO A 562 0.63 21.11 19.66
N ILE A 563 0.34 20.10 20.48
CA ILE A 563 1.24 19.64 21.56
C ILE A 563 2.55 19.12 20.95
N VAL A 564 2.45 18.24 19.95
CA VAL A 564 3.63 17.66 19.27
C VAL A 564 4.47 18.76 18.62
N ILE A 565 3.83 19.72 17.93
CA ILE A 565 4.51 20.84 17.28
C ILE A 565 5.25 21.70 18.33
N LEU A 566 4.59 22.11 19.42
CA LEU A 566 5.23 22.98 20.40
C LEU A 566 6.37 22.29 21.16
N ILE A 567 6.23 20.99 21.45
CA ILE A 567 7.33 20.21 22.02
C ILE A 567 8.50 20.13 21.03
N ALA A 568 8.24 19.91 19.74
CA ALA A 568 9.30 19.89 18.73
C ALA A 568 10.08 21.22 18.66
N PHE A 569 9.40 22.36 18.76
CA PHE A 569 10.01 23.68 18.64
C PHE A 569 10.67 24.20 19.93
N ILE A 570 10.37 23.63 21.11
CA ILE A 570 11.05 24.00 22.36
C ILE A 570 12.33 23.19 22.60
N ILE A 571 12.46 22.00 21.98
CA ILE A 571 13.66 21.16 22.13
C ILE A 571 14.91 21.94 21.67
N GLY A 572 15.93 21.98 22.52
CA GLY A 572 17.18 22.70 22.27
C GLY A 572 17.08 24.22 22.44
N LYS A 573 15.96 24.76 22.93
CA LYS A 573 15.79 26.19 23.25
C LYS A 573 15.87 26.43 24.76
N PRO A 574 16.29 27.64 25.21
CA PRO A 574 16.32 27.96 26.64
C PRO A 574 14.91 27.99 27.23
N ILE A 575 14.75 27.32 28.37
CA ILE A 575 13.48 27.27 29.10
C ILE A 575 13.26 28.62 29.80
N THR A 576 12.27 29.36 29.33
CA THR A 576 11.90 30.69 29.83
C THR A 576 10.40 30.74 30.10
N ALA A 577 9.96 31.63 30.99
CA ALA A 577 8.54 31.81 31.28
C ALA A 577 7.74 32.12 30.00
N THR A 578 8.26 32.98 29.12
CA THR A 578 7.61 33.33 27.85
C THR A 578 7.36 32.12 26.95
N ARG A 579 8.28 31.14 26.91
CA ARG A 579 8.09 29.88 26.17
C ARG A 579 7.19 28.88 26.91
N LEU A 580 7.32 28.77 28.23
CA LEU A 580 6.57 27.79 29.02
C LEU A 580 5.08 28.08 29.10
N LEU A 581 4.67 29.35 29.26
CA LEU A 581 3.27 29.72 29.41
C LEU A 581 2.37 29.24 28.25
N PRO A 582 2.65 29.58 26.96
CA PRO A 582 1.84 29.09 25.86
C PRO A 582 1.89 27.56 25.71
N LEU A 583 3.03 26.91 26.00
CA LEU A 583 3.13 25.44 26.00
C LEU A 583 2.19 24.81 27.03
N ILE A 584 2.21 25.28 28.27
CA ILE A 584 1.34 24.77 29.33
C ILE A 584 -0.12 24.96 28.95
N ALA A 585 -0.49 26.14 28.46
CA ALA A 585 -1.85 26.44 28.05
C ALA A 585 -2.35 25.47 26.96
N VAL A 586 -1.56 25.28 25.90
CA VAL A 586 -1.90 24.39 24.78
C VAL A 586 -1.91 22.91 25.19
N CYS A 587 -0.97 22.48 26.05
CA CYS A 587 -0.96 21.13 26.60
C CYS A 587 -2.22 20.84 27.42
N LEU A 588 -2.60 21.73 28.34
CA LEU A 588 -3.82 21.56 29.15
C LEU A 588 -5.07 21.51 28.28
N TRP A 589 -5.16 22.41 27.30
CA TRP A 589 -6.26 22.44 26.33
C TRP A 589 -6.36 21.14 25.53
N GLY A 590 -5.25 20.69 24.93
CA GLY A 590 -5.21 19.53 24.04
C GLY A 590 -5.40 18.21 24.77
N ILE A 591 -4.82 18.05 25.96
CA ILE A 591 -5.05 16.87 26.82
C ILE A 591 -6.53 16.79 27.21
N ARG A 592 -7.13 17.90 27.66
CA ARG A 592 -8.55 17.94 28.03
C ARG A 592 -9.45 17.60 26.84
N LEU A 593 -9.18 18.16 25.67
CA LEU A 593 -9.97 17.92 24.46
C LEU A 593 -9.90 16.45 24.03
N THR A 594 -8.69 15.90 24.03
CA THR A 594 -8.42 14.49 23.70
C THR A 594 -9.08 13.55 24.72
N ALA A 595 -9.07 13.89 26.01
CA ALA A 595 -9.75 13.13 27.05
C ALA A 595 -11.28 13.15 26.89
N ASN A 596 -11.85 14.30 26.49
CA ASN A 596 -13.28 14.43 26.22
C ASN A 596 -13.72 13.59 25.01
N TRP A 597 -12.94 13.61 23.93
CA TRP A 597 -13.11 12.70 22.80
C TRP A 597 -12.99 11.24 23.26
N ALA A 598 -11.93 10.91 23.99
CA ALA A 598 -11.70 9.56 24.46
C ALA A 598 -12.91 9.06 25.26
N TYR A 599 -13.47 9.84 26.18
CA TYR A 599 -14.66 9.48 26.94
C TYR A 599 -15.86 9.10 26.07
N THR A 600 -16.08 9.82 24.95
CA THR A 600 -17.25 9.67 24.07
C THR A 600 -17.03 8.74 22.88
N PHE A 601 -15.79 8.35 22.58
CA PHE A 601 -15.47 7.47 21.47
C PHE A 601 -15.74 6.00 21.80
N HIS A 602 -16.66 5.39 21.04
CA HIS A 602 -17.08 3.99 21.23
C HIS A 602 -16.20 2.98 20.46
N GLY A 603 -15.48 3.42 19.43
CA GLY A 603 -14.58 2.60 18.62
C GLY A 603 -14.66 2.95 17.14
N LEU A 604 -13.80 2.33 16.32
CA LEU A 604 -13.74 2.61 14.87
C LEU A 604 -15.01 2.22 14.10
N HIS A 605 -15.88 1.39 14.70
CA HIS A 605 -17.20 1.07 14.15
C HIS A 605 -18.20 2.23 14.24
N HIS A 606 -17.95 3.23 15.10
CA HIS A 606 -18.84 4.38 15.31
C HIS A 606 -18.27 5.65 14.68
N GLN A 607 -19.04 6.30 13.79
CA GLN A 607 -18.69 7.60 13.20
C GLN A 607 -19.57 8.71 13.79
N ASP A 608 -18.97 9.87 14.08
CA ASP A 608 -19.70 11.06 14.54
C ASP A 608 -20.80 11.45 13.53
N TRP A 609 -21.97 11.77 14.08
CA TRP A 609 -23.17 12.12 13.33
C TRP A 609 -22.96 13.27 12.33
N ARG A 610 -22.06 14.23 12.60
CA ARG A 610 -21.74 15.35 11.70
C ARG A 610 -21.25 14.83 10.37
N TYR A 611 -20.35 13.86 10.41
CA TYR A 611 -19.73 13.28 9.23
C TYR A 611 -20.68 12.34 8.50
N THR A 612 -21.54 11.63 9.24
CA THR A 612 -22.61 10.81 8.63
C THR A 612 -23.60 11.70 7.88
N GLN A 613 -24.01 12.82 8.47
CA GLN A 613 -24.88 13.79 7.80
C GLN A 613 -24.21 14.39 6.55
N LEU A 614 -22.94 14.80 6.65
CA LEU A 614 -22.19 15.31 5.48
C LEU A 614 -22.07 14.26 4.38
N LYS A 615 -21.87 12.99 4.73
CA LYS A 615 -21.83 11.87 3.79
C LYS A 615 -23.16 11.66 3.07
N GLU A 616 -24.26 11.69 3.80
CA GLU A 616 -25.61 11.58 3.25
C GLU A 616 -25.93 12.74 2.31
N GLN A 617 -25.52 13.97 2.67
CA GLN A 617 -25.76 15.17 1.86
C GLN A 617 -24.90 15.26 0.60
N SER A 618 -23.65 14.78 0.66
CA SER A 618 -22.69 14.93 -0.44
C SER A 618 -22.58 13.72 -1.36
N GLY A 619 -23.07 12.55 -0.94
CA GLY A 619 -23.10 11.32 -1.74
C GLY A 619 -21.74 10.98 -2.34
N LYS A 620 -21.66 10.96 -3.68
CA LYS A 620 -20.41 10.65 -4.42
C LYS A 620 -19.28 11.66 -4.18
N TRP A 621 -19.60 12.88 -3.76
CA TRP A 621 -18.64 13.95 -3.50
C TRP A 621 -18.09 13.94 -2.06
N TYR A 622 -18.57 13.01 -1.22
CA TYR A 622 -18.11 12.89 0.16
C TYR A 622 -16.59 12.81 0.32
N PRO A 623 -15.81 12.12 -0.53
CA PRO A 623 -14.35 12.13 -0.39
C PRO A 623 -13.73 13.53 -0.43
N LEU A 624 -14.25 14.43 -1.26
CA LEU A 624 -13.79 15.82 -1.32
C LEU A 624 -14.22 16.61 -0.08
N VAL A 625 -15.48 16.45 0.34
CA VAL A 625 -15.99 17.08 1.57
C VAL A 625 -15.24 16.59 2.80
N ASN A 626 -14.89 15.31 2.83
CA ASN A 626 -14.10 14.71 3.90
C ASN A 626 -12.68 15.29 3.95
N PHE A 627 -12.01 15.42 2.80
CA PHE A 627 -10.69 16.03 2.77
C PHE A 627 -10.73 17.52 3.10
N PHE A 628 -11.44 18.32 2.29
CA PHE A 628 -11.40 19.77 2.41
C PHE A 628 -12.12 20.28 3.66
N GLY A 629 -13.31 19.75 3.97
CA GLY A 629 -14.14 20.25 5.05
C GLY A 629 -13.80 19.66 6.42
N ILE A 630 -13.63 18.33 6.50
CA ILE A 630 -13.44 17.65 7.79
C ILE A 630 -11.98 17.69 8.25
N HIS A 631 -11.03 17.55 7.32
CA HIS A 631 -9.61 17.46 7.66
C HIS A 631 -8.87 18.79 7.42
N LEU A 632 -8.85 19.30 6.20
CA LEU A 632 -7.97 20.40 5.81
C LEU A 632 -8.35 21.74 6.46
N VAL A 633 -9.61 22.16 6.41
CA VAL A 633 -10.03 23.46 6.98
C VAL A 633 -9.73 23.54 8.49
N PRO A 634 -10.10 22.56 9.34
CA PRO A 634 -9.73 22.58 10.74
C PRO A 634 -8.22 22.58 10.96
N THR A 635 -7.45 21.81 10.17
CA THR A 635 -5.98 21.83 10.20
C THR A 635 -5.45 23.24 9.97
N LEU A 636 -5.90 23.94 8.92
CA LEU A 636 -5.41 25.29 8.61
C LEU A 636 -5.73 26.30 9.72
N VAL A 637 -6.92 26.19 10.33
CA VAL A 637 -7.33 27.05 11.43
C VAL A 637 -6.48 26.77 12.68
N VAL A 638 -6.26 25.50 13.02
CA VAL A 638 -5.48 25.10 14.20
C VAL A 638 -4.00 25.43 14.02
N TYR A 639 -3.44 25.23 12.82
CA TYR A 639 -2.11 25.71 12.44
C TYR A 639 -1.98 27.21 12.72
N ALA A 640 -2.91 28.03 12.20
CA ALA A 640 -2.90 29.48 12.39
C ALA A 640 -3.04 29.88 13.86
N CYS A 641 -3.85 29.15 14.63
CA CYS A 641 -3.98 29.31 16.08
C CYS A 641 -2.71 28.95 16.86
N THR A 642 -1.92 27.99 16.36
CA THR A 642 -0.70 27.49 17.02
C THR A 642 0.52 28.36 16.69
N LEU A 643 0.52 29.04 15.54
CA LEU A 643 1.60 29.93 15.10
C LEU A 643 2.09 30.95 16.16
N PRO A 644 1.23 31.67 16.91
CA PRO A 644 1.70 32.60 17.92
C PRO A 644 2.63 31.94 18.95
N ALA A 645 2.27 30.74 19.42
CA ALA A 645 3.10 29.97 20.34
C ALA A 645 4.40 29.48 19.69
N VAL A 646 4.35 29.02 18.43
CA VAL A 646 5.56 28.59 17.68
C VAL A 646 6.53 29.76 17.48
N TYR A 647 6.03 30.96 17.16
CA TYR A 647 6.86 32.15 17.02
C TYR A 647 7.56 32.51 18.35
N VAL A 648 6.84 32.43 19.48
CA VAL A 648 7.44 32.62 20.81
C VAL A 648 8.51 31.56 21.10
N MET A 649 8.29 30.30 20.69
CA MET A 649 9.32 29.25 20.81
C MET A 649 10.58 29.58 20.02
N GLN A 650 10.40 29.94 18.74
CA GLN A 650 11.49 30.14 17.81
C GLN A 650 12.33 31.37 18.13
N TYR A 651 11.68 32.51 18.40
CA TYR A 651 12.32 33.81 18.56
C TYR A 651 12.45 34.27 20.02
N GLY A 652 11.71 33.65 20.94
CA GLY A 652 11.64 34.11 22.33
C GLY A 652 10.91 35.45 22.44
N GLY A 653 11.26 36.19 23.49
CA GLY A 653 10.82 37.57 23.72
C GLY A 653 10.79 37.91 25.20
N GLU A 654 10.63 39.20 25.49
CA GLU A 654 10.68 39.72 26.85
C GLU A 654 9.41 39.40 27.62
N PHE A 655 9.60 38.93 28.86
CA PHE A 655 8.49 38.64 29.75
C PHE A 655 7.81 39.93 30.21
N ASN A 656 6.48 40.00 30.10
CA ASN A 656 5.71 41.15 30.55
C ASN A 656 4.37 40.75 31.19
N ALA A 657 3.77 41.68 31.94
CA ALA A 657 2.51 41.46 32.64
C ALA A 657 1.35 41.09 31.70
N GLY A 658 1.35 41.62 30.47
CA GLY A 658 0.34 41.29 29.44
C GLY A 658 0.35 39.80 29.10
N ALA A 659 1.54 39.20 28.95
CA ALA A 659 1.69 37.76 28.71
C ALA A 659 1.08 36.90 29.83
N ILE A 660 1.22 37.33 31.10
CA ILE A 660 0.63 36.64 32.25
C ILE A 660 -0.90 36.75 32.22
N VAL A 661 -1.44 37.95 32.00
CA VAL A 661 -2.88 38.20 31.97
C VAL A 661 -3.56 37.32 30.92
N PHE A 662 -3.01 37.27 29.71
CA PHE A 662 -3.59 36.47 28.63
C PHE A 662 -3.31 34.97 28.76
N PHE A 663 -2.24 34.56 29.45
CA PHE A 663 -2.09 33.17 29.87
C PHE A 663 -3.15 32.75 30.90
N ILE A 664 -3.44 33.59 31.90
CA ILE A 664 -4.52 33.34 32.88
C ILE A 664 -5.86 33.24 32.15
N LEU A 665 -6.11 34.09 31.15
CA LEU A 665 -7.30 33.98 30.30
C LEU A 665 -7.40 32.60 29.63
N SER A 666 -6.30 32.08 29.08
CA SER A 666 -6.24 30.73 28.51
C SER A 666 -6.58 29.64 29.54
N LEU A 667 -6.03 29.72 30.75
CA LEU A 667 -6.33 28.75 31.82
C LEU A 667 -7.80 28.80 32.25
N LEU A 668 -8.36 30.00 32.43
CA LEU A 668 -9.77 30.19 32.76
C LEU A 668 -10.67 29.66 31.63
N ALA A 669 -10.26 29.83 30.37
CA ALA A 669 -10.96 29.29 29.22
C ALA A 669 -10.98 27.75 29.23
N VAL A 670 -9.84 27.10 29.52
CA VAL A 670 -9.78 25.62 29.67
C VAL A 670 -10.66 25.14 30.83
N ALA A 671 -10.66 25.85 31.97
CA ALA A 671 -11.53 25.52 33.11
C ALA A 671 -13.02 25.67 32.78
N LEU A 672 -13.39 26.71 32.02
CA LEU A 672 -14.75 26.95 31.51
C LEU A 672 -15.20 25.79 30.62
N GLN A 673 -14.36 25.35 29.68
CA GLN A 673 -14.63 24.19 28.82
C GLN A 673 -14.83 22.91 29.63
N GLY A 674 -13.87 22.58 30.51
CA GLY A 674 -13.91 21.35 31.31
C GLY A 674 -15.16 21.28 32.18
N THR A 675 -15.55 22.40 32.79
CA THR A 675 -16.79 22.50 33.56
C THR A 675 -18.02 22.28 32.68
N ALA A 676 -18.06 22.87 31.49
CA ALA A 676 -19.15 22.69 30.53
C ALA A 676 -19.27 21.22 30.07
N ASP A 677 -18.16 20.56 29.77
CA ASP A 677 -18.11 19.15 29.34
C ASP A 677 -18.61 18.22 30.45
N VAL A 678 -18.14 18.40 31.70
CA VAL A 678 -18.60 17.60 32.86
C VAL A 678 -20.10 17.76 33.09
N GLN A 679 -20.62 18.99 33.00
CA GLN A 679 -22.07 19.25 33.11
C GLN A 679 -22.85 18.55 32.00
N MET A 680 -22.33 18.55 30.76
CA MET A 680 -22.94 17.87 29.63
C MET A 680 -22.93 16.34 29.81
N HIS A 681 -21.84 15.75 30.29
CA HIS A 681 -21.76 14.30 30.54
C HIS A 681 -22.72 13.85 31.64
N LYS A 682 -22.79 14.60 32.75
CA LYS A 682 -23.75 14.34 33.83
C LYS A 682 -25.18 14.36 33.33
N PHE A 683 -25.53 15.33 32.48
CA PHE A 683 -26.86 15.41 31.88
C PHE A 683 -27.14 14.26 30.89
N ARG A 684 -26.16 13.84 30.09
CA ARG A 684 -26.32 12.70 29.16
C ARG A 684 -26.56 11.39 29.90
N LYS A 685 -25.90 11.20 31.05
CA LYS A 685 -26.09 10.00 31.89
C LYS A 685 -27.44 10.02 32.61
N ASN A 686 -27.81 11.16 33.18
CA ASN A 686 -29.04 11.32 33.96
C ASN A 686 -29.95 12.36 33.29
N ARG A 687 -30.60 11.96 32.20
CA ARG A 687 -31.36 12.87 31.35
C ARG A 687 -32.70 13.24 32.00
N THR A 688 -32.76 14.42 32.61
CA THR A 688 -33.96 14.96 33.29
C THR A 688 -34.80 15.90 32.41
N GLY A 689 -34.56 15.91 31.09
CA GLY A 689 -35.30 16.74 30.13
C GLY A 689 -34.65 16.82 28.74
N ASN A 690 -35.08 17.78 27.92
CA ASN A 690 -34.58 17.98 26.56
C ASN A 690 -33.30 18.86 26.47
N PHE A 691 -33.10 19.75 27.46
CA PHE A 691 -32.02 20.75 27.49
C PHE A 691 -31.33 20.83 28.86
N ILE A 692 -30.05 21.21 28.87
CA ILE A 692 -29.28 21.42 30.10
C ILE A 692 -29.64 22.81 30.66
N ARG A 693 -30.30 22.85 31.83
CA ARG A 693 -30.76 24.10 32.48
C ARG A 693 -30.01 24.44 33.77
N LYS A 694 -28.91 23.74 34.07
CA LYS A 694 -28.09 23.91 35.28
C LYS A 694 -26.67 24.37 34.91
N GLY A 695 -26.00 25.04 35.85
CA GLY A 695 -24.61 25.47 35.68
C GLY A 695 -24.42 26.49 34.56
N LEU A 696 -23.33 26.35 33.79
CA LEU A 696 -22.95 27.27 32.71
C LEU A 696 -23.99 27.25 31.57
N TRP A 697 -24.58 26.08 31.31
CA TRP A 697 -25.56 25.87 30.25
C TRP A 697 -26.90 26.59 30.47
N LYS A 698 -27.14 27.09 31.70
CA LYS A 698 -28.27 27.97 32.02
C LYS A 698 -28.13 29.35 31.36
N TYR A 699 -26.90 29.85 31.24
CA TYR A 699 -26.61 31.21 30.79
C TYR A 699 -26.10 31.26 29.34
N SER A 700 -25.42 30.21 28.90
CA SER A 700 -24.92 30.05 27.54
C SER A 700 -25.36 28.73 26.93
N ARG A 701 -25.75 28.72 25.65
CA ARG A 701 -26.08 27.50 24.89
C ARG A 701 -24.84 26.74 24.45
N HIS A 702 -23.69 27.41 24.37
CA HIS A 702 -22.42 26.84 23.91
C HIS A 702 -21.24 27.33 24.77
N PRO A 703 -21.25 27.11 26.10
CA PRO A 703 -20.18 27.58 26.99
C PRO A 703 -18.83 26.92 26.69
N ASN A 704 -18.85 25.68 26.20
CA ASN A 704 -17.64 24.99 25.73
C ASN A 704 -17.02 25.68 24.51
N TYR A 705 -17.82 26.10 23.52
CA TYR A 705 -17.30 26.83 22.36
C TYR A 705 -16.76 28.22 22.72
N LEU A 706 -17.36 28.90 23.71
CA LEU A 706 -16.79 30.15 24.22
C LEU A 706 -15.39 29.92 24.79
N GLY A 707 -15.20 28.86 25.57
CA GLY A 707 -13.88 28.51 26.07
C GLY A 707 -12.90 28.18 24.94
N GLU A 708 -13.32 27.48 23.87
CA GLU A 708 -12.47 27.20 22.69
C GLU A 708 -11.99 28.48 22.01
N ILE A 709 -12.87 29.48 21.91
CA ILE A 709 -12.53 30.79 21.35
C ILE A 709 -11.55 31.53 22.28
N LEU A 710 -11.89 31.65 23.58
CA LEU A 710 -11.09 32.42 24.53
C LEU A 710 -9.69 31.84 24.75
N MET A 711 -9.54 30.51 24.69
CA MET A 711 -8.25 29.84 24.79
C MET A 711 -7.28 30.33 23.72
N TRP A 712 -7.71 30.35 22.46
CA TRP A 712 -6.84 30.77 21.35
C TRP A 712 -6.63 32.29 21.29
N TRP A 713 -7.61 33.08 21.75
CA TRP A 713 -7.39 34.53 21.98
C TRP A 713 -6.35 34.79 23.07
N GLY A 714 -6.37 34.03 24.17
CA GLY A 714 -5.36 34.15 25.23
C GLY A 714 -3.96 33.80 24.74
N VAL A 715 -3.79 32.72 23.97
CA VAL A 715 -2.50 32.37 23.36
C VAL A 715 -2.01 33.45 22.39
N ALA A 716 -2.88 33.93 21.50
CA ALA A 716 -2.50 34.92 20.48
C ALA A 716 -2.16 36.29 21.09
N LEU A 717 -2.96 36.77 22.04
CA LEU A 717 -2.73 38.05 22.71
C LEU A 717 -1.48 38.00 23.62
N ALA A 718 -1.23 36.88 24.30
CA ALA A 718 0.00 36.70 25.06
C ALA A 718 1.24 36.81 24.15
N ALA A 719 1.21 36.19 22.96
CA ALA A 719 2.31 36.28 22.00
C ALA A 719 2.49 37.71 21.44
N VAL A 720 1.40 38.42 21.12
CA VAL A 720 1.47 39.80 20.62
C VAL A 720 1.97 40.77 21.70
N CYS A 721 1.64 40.55 22.98
CA CYS A 721 2.23 41.33 24.06
C CYS A 721 3.74 41.20 24.12
N VAL A 722 4.27 40.01 23.85
CA VAL A 722 5.72 39.72 23.84
C VAL A 722 6.38 40.14 22.52
N MET A 723 5.65 40.12 21.41
CA MET A 723 6.10 40.50 20.07
C MET A 723 5.10 41.44 19.37
N PRO A 724 5.04 42.74 19.74
CA PRO A 724 4.02 43.66 19.24
C PRO A 724 4.04 43.87 17.71
N THR A 725 5.22 43.77 17.09
CA THR A 725 5.40 43.90 15.64
C THR A 725 4.77 42.75 14.84
N ARG A 726 4.38 41.66 15.51
CA ARG A 726 3.79 40.46 14.91
C ARG A 726 2.28 40.36 15.16
N TRP A 727 1.56 41.49 15.10
CA TRP A 727 0.10 41.56 15.32
C TRP A 727 -0.72 40.63 14.41
N TRP A 728 -0.22 40.30 13.22
CA TRP A 728 -0.87 39.40 12.28
C TRP A 728 -1.04 37.97 12.82
N LEU A 729 -0.33 37.60 13.90
CA LEU A 729 -0.53 36.35 14.65
C LEU A 729 -1.94 36.23 15.26
N LEU A 730 -2.71 37.33 15.37
CA LEU A 730 -4.12 37.29 15.77
C LEU A 730 -5.04 36.64 14.74
N ALA A 731 -4.59 36.49 13.48
CA ALA A 731 -5.40 35.93 12.40
C ALA A 731 -5.96 34.54 12.71
N GLY A 732 -5.19 33.69 13.41
CA GLY A 732 -5.64 32.37 13.85
C GLY A 732 -6.83 32.42 14.81
N ALA A 733 -6.75 33.28 15.84
CA ALA A 733 -7.84 33.46 16.81
C ALA A 733 -9.11 34.01 16.15
N VAL A 734 -8.96 34.91 15.17
CA VAL A 734 -10.07 35.42 14.35
C VAL A 734 -10.69 34.30 13.50
N ALA A 735 -9.86 33.53 12.77
CA ALA A 735 -10.32 32.42 11.95
C ALA A 735 -11.06 31.36 12.77
N ASN A 736 -10.54 31.00 13.95
CA ASN A 736 -11.20 30.09 14.87
C ASN A 736 -12.55 30.64 15.38
N THR A 737 -12.61 31.93 15.70
CA THR A 737 -13.87 32.58 16.08
C THR A 737 -14.92 32.50 14.96
N LEU A 738 -14.52 32.80 13.72
CA LEU A 738 -15.39 32.71 12.54
C LEU A 738 -15.86 31.26 12.29
N LEU A 739 -14.97 30.27 12.41
CA LEU A 739 -15.33 28.86 12.28
C LEU A 739 -16.45 28.48 13.28
N PHE A 740 -16.33 28.89 14.55
CA PHE A 740 -17.36 28.60 15.55
C PHE A 740 -18.67 29.35 15.31
N VAL A 741 -18.60 30.66 15.03
CA VAL A 741 -19.78 31.51 14.88
C VAL A 741 -20.54 31.23 13.59
N CYS A 742 -19.84 31.01 12.48
CA CYS A 742 -20.45 30.87 11.16
C CYS A 742 -20.77 29.42 10.79
N ILE A 743 -20.06 28.44 11.34
CA ILE A 743 -20.19 27.02 10.93
C ILE A 743 -20.63 26.15 12.11
N SER A 744 -19.85 26.06 13.18
CA SER A 744 -20.08 25.07 14.25
C SER A 744 -21.34 25.31 15.06
N ILE A 745 -21.59 26.56 15.49
CA ILE A 745 -22.79 26.93 16.25
C ILE A 745 -24.05 26.74 15.40
N PRO A 746 -24.16 27.30 14.18
CA PRO A 746 -25.34 27.09 13.35
C PRO A 746 -25.65 25.61 13.09
N LEU A 747 -24.63 24.77 12.85
CA LEU A 747 -24.80 23.34 12.66
C LEU A 747 -25.34 22.65 13.93
N ALA A 748 -24.81 23.00 15.10
CA ALA A 748 -25.28 22.47 16.37
C ALA A 748 -26.71 22.93 16.68
N GLU A 749 -27.04 24.21 16.48
CA GLU A 749 -28.38 24.76 16.71
C GLU A 749 -29.41 24.12 15.77
N LYS A 750 -29.09 23.93 14.48
CA LYS A 750 -29.97 23.27 13.51
C LYS A 750 -30.31 21.83 13.90
N ARG A 751 -29.44 21.14 14.62
CA ARG A 751 -29.76 19.82 15.18
C ARG A 751 -30.67 19.92 16.40
N GLN A 752 -30.40 20.89 17.28
CA GLN A 752 -31.19 21.07 18.50
C GLN A 752 -32.60 21.61 18.20
N SER A 753 -32.81 22.35 17.11
CA SER A 753 -34.12 22.88 16.71
C SER A 753 -35.17 21.80 16.43
N ARG A 754 -34.74 20.54 16.21
CA ARG A 754 -35.64 19.38 16.11
C ARG A 754 -36.26 18.98 17.45
N LYS A 755 -35.75 19.49 18.58
CA LYS A 755 -36.28 19.19 19.91
C LYS A 755 -37.39 20.16 20.27
N GLU A 756 -38.47 19.63 20.81
CA GLU A 756 -39.58 20.40 21.34
C GLU A 756 -39.10 21.38 22.44
N GLY A 757 -39.54 22.65 22.34
CA GLY A 757 -39.18 23.72 23.26
C GLY A 757 -37.83 24.42 23.00
N TYR A 758 -37.13 24.09 21.91
CA TYR A 758 -35.82 24.71 21.61
C TYR A 758 -35.90 26.20 21.31
N GLU A 759 -36.94 26.67 20.60
CA GLU A 759 -37.08 28.11 20.28
C GLU A 759 -37.25 28.95 21.56
N ARG A 760 -38.04 28.47 22.52
CA ARG A 760 -38.14 29.08 23.84
C ARG A 760 -36.80 29.09 24.58
N TYR A 761 -36.06 27.98 24.56
CA TYR A 761 -34.69 27.92 25.12
C TYR A 761 -33.75 28.94 24.45
N LYS A 762 -33.86 29.11 23.12
CA LYS A 762 -33.07 30.06 22.35
C LYS A 762 -33.42 31.52 22.65
N GLN A 763 -34.67 31.79 23.00
CA GLN A 763 -35.11 33.10 23.47
C GLN A 763 -34.59 33.41 24.88
N GLU A 764 -34.52 32.42 25.77
CA GLU A 764 -34.13 32.59 27.19
C GLU A 764 -32.61 32.60 27.45
N THR A 765 -31.83 31.94 26.59
CA THR A 765 -30.38 31.71 26.83
C THR A 765 -29.55 32.28 25.68
N ARG A 766 -28.39 32.88 25.96
CA ARG A 766 -27.49 33.44 24.91
C ARG A 766 -26.72 32.32 24.21
N ALA A 767 -26.23 32.55 23.00
CA ALA A 767 -25.44 31.56 22.27
C ALA A 767 -24.09 31.26 22.94
N LEU A 768 -23.27 32.30 23.17
CA LEU A 768 -21.90 32.18 23.68
C LEU A 768 -21.71 32.76 25.09
N LEU A 769 -22.10 34.03 25.30
CA LEU A 769 -21.82 34.74 26.56
C LEU A 769 -22.63 34.17 27.73
N PRO A 770 -22.01 33.73 28.85
CA PRO A 770 -22.67 33.15 30.00
C PRO A 770 -23.27 34.24 30.91
N ILE A 771 -24.02 35.16 30.32
CA ILE A 771 -24.68 36.27 31.00
C ILE A 771 -26.19 36.11 30.82
N LYS A 772 -26.97 36.37 31.88
CA LYS A 772 -28.43 36.30 31.84
C LYS A 772 -28.95 37.13 30.67
N LYS A 773 -29.73 36.51 29.79
CA LYS A 773 -30.40 37.21 28.69
C LYS A 773 -31.56 38.00 29.30
N ARG A 774 -31.58 39.32 29.08
CA ARG A 774 -32.77 40.12 29.42
C ARG A 774 -33.86 39.71 28.43
N ILE A 775 -34.93 39.11 28.96
CA ILE A 775 -36.14 38.79 28.20
C ILE A 775 -36.89 40.13 28.12
N LYS A 776 -37.14 40.61 26.90
CA LYS A 776 -38.04 41.75 26.69
C LYS A 776 -39.47 41.26 26.76
#